data_AF-A0A954H5X6-F1
#
_entry.id   AF-A0A954H5X6-F1
#
_cell.length_a   1.000
_cell.length_b   1.000
_cell.length_c   1.000
_cell.angle_alpha   90.00
_cell.angle_beta   90.00
_cell.angle_gamma   90.00
#
_symmetry.space_group_name_H-M   'P 1'
#
loop_
_entity.id
_entity.type
_entity.pdbx_description
1 polymer ?
#
loop_
_entity_poly.entity_id
_entity_poly.type
_entity_poly.pdbx_seq_one_letter_code
_entity_poly.pdbx_strand_id
1 'polypeptide(L)'
;MKTLLPATRLLLFLIVGLFSICNVGHGHLYAAEALTKTDLFIAGESGYKLFRIPGIVVTTKGTILAYCEARKAGGDWAQIDVMLRRSTDGGQSWTPAVKMVEVIGDLPVNPVAIARNVDEPGANTVNNPVAIVDHETGTIHFLYCLEYMRCFYLRSDDDGVTWTEPVEITSTFDKFKSEYDWKVIATGPGHGIQLTRGLHKGRLVVPVWLSLGTEGNAHRPNVNATIYSDDHGKTWQRGEFAIPEDEIVKNPNETIIVQLADGRVMLNARSESKANRRLVTTSMDGATNWSPVEVAEELLEPICMAGITRVRLPEGNQPGIIAFSNPDNLERRDGKEAPGKGRDRKNVSVKLSSDEGKTWPVSRVIEPNGSGYSDLTTLEDGTILCLYERGSTDGKSNSSTGVLTVAMFDADWVKGNTQADVCVYGGTSGGVVAAVQAARMGKKVILLEPGRHLGGMTSGGLSAVDIGDPRTVGGIAREYFTRLVATYGNELNWDQPFRHHGKGGPATGGAYSIEPHVAEELFDRMAQEAGVRVIKDARLKSVTKNNSSIQKLTLEDGATVIARMFIDATYEGDLMASAGVSYTLMREGNAKYGEKFNGIQYEKNYRPRLNHLQPGPNGRVRGGQGAWDRDFPLDPYVRKGDPSSGLIPLVQEGDPGVPGEPASGVQAYCYRLCLTTNPDNQIPITPPENYDPARYELVIRFLEACLENGDQPDLRWFSKYDPLPNEKFDFNTATIGGNLPGASHAWPEASYTAREEIAREHQNYHRGLLYFLATDSRIPAGVQEEMRRFGLPKDEFTDNGGWPHQLYIREGRRMVSDLVMTEHHTHGREHARSPVSIGSYGTDAHEIRRIVKDGVVTREGKLARGRGGAPPYGIGYQAIVPQQSECDNLFVTFALSASHTAFASIRMEPVFMCTSQSAATAACLALEGNLPVQQLAYDQLKEKLLADGQILSFQRQEK
;
A
#
# COMPACT_ATOMS: atom_id res chain seq x y z
N MET A 1 2.26 -57.25 -49.17
CA MET A 1 2.54 -56.42 -50.37
C MET A 1 2.13 -55.00 -50.03
N LYS A 2 2.96 -53.96 -49.97
CA LYS A 2 4.38 -53.71 -50.26
C LYS A 2 4.79 -52.50 -49.39
N THR A 3 5.88 -52.65 -48.61
CA THR A 3 7.01 -51.69 -48.36
C THR A 3 6.71 -50.20 -48.07
N LEU A 4 7.28 -49.47 -47.10
CA LEU A 4 8.56 -49.51 -46.36
C LEU A 4 8.43 -48.67 -45.04
N LEU A 5 9.06 -49.14 -43.95
CA LEU A 5 9.61 -48.39 -42.79
C LEU A 5 11.10 -48.03 -43.12
N PRO A 6 11.94 -47.28 -42.33
CA PRO A 6 11.87 -47.01 -40.88
C PRO A 6 12.44 -45.65 -40.35
N ALA A 7 12.41 -45.58 -39.01
CA ALA A 7 13.04 -44.74 -38.00
C ALA A 7 14.42 -44.04 -38.22
N THR A 8 14.60 -43.01 -37.38
CA THR A 8 15.73 -42.69 -36.44
C THR A 8 16.48 -41.37 -36.64
N ARG A 9 16.41 -40.57 -35.55
CA ARG A 9 17.31 -39.51 -35.05
C ARG A 9 18.76 -39.58 -35.56
N LEU A 10 19.32 -38.46 -36.03
CA LEU A 10 20.45 -37.71 -35.41
C LEU A 10 20.82 -36.48 -36.27
N LEU A 11 21.19 -35.38 -35.58
CA LEU A 11 22.05 -34.27 -36.03
C LEU A 11 21.52 -33.26 -37.08
N LEU A 12 21.06 -32.10 -36.61
CA LEU A 12 21.63 -30.79 -37.01
C LEU A 12 21.21 -29.70 -36.01
N PHE A 13 22.06 -29.45 -35.02
CA PHE A 13 22.04 -28.24 -34.17
C PHE A 13 23.23 -27.39 -34.64
N LEU A 14 22.99 -26.37 -35.47
CA LEU A 14 23.90 -25.25 -35.68
C LEU A 14 23.22 -24.23 -36.60
N ILE A 15 22.91 -23.07 -36.00
CA ILE A 15 22.69 -21.70 -36.52
C ILE A 15 21.55 -21.09 -35.69
N VAL A 16 21.89 -20.80 -34.43
CA VAL A 16 21.28 -19.72 -33.65
C VAL A 16 22.45 -18.77 -33.38
N GLY A 17 22.47 -17.65 -34.08
CA GLY A 17 23.54 -16.68 -33.97
C GLY A 17 23.18 -15.39 -34.67
N LEU A 18 23.11 -14.32 -33.87
CA LEU A 18 23.02 -12.90 -34.25
C LEU A 18 21.64 -12.39 -34.70
N PHE A 19 20.84 -11.92 -33.73
CA PHE A 19 20.48 -10.50 -33.55
C PHE A 19 19.42 -10.39 -32.43
N SER A 20 19.88 -10.43 -31.19
CA SER A 20 19.17 -9.88 -30.02
C SER A 20 20.20 -9.67 -28.93
N ILE A 21 21.03 -8.64 -29.11
CA ILE A 21 21.63 -7.95 -27.96
C ILE A 21 20.51 -7.05 -27.45
N CYS A 22 19.56 -7.65 -26.72
CA CYS A 22 18.77 -6.89 -25.78
C CYS A 22 19.76 -6.45 -24.71
N ASN A 23 20.06 -5.15 -24.66
CA ASN A 23 20.59 -4.53 -23.47
C ASN A 23 19.74 -5.03 -22.30
N VAL A 24 20.32 -5.86 -21.45
CA VAL A 24 19.83 -6.08 -20.09
C VAL A 24 20.06 -4.73 -19.41
N GLY A 25 19.08 -3.84 -19.56
CA GLY A 25 18.99 -2.64 -18.75
C GLY A 25 19.02 -3.13 -17.32
N HIS A 26 20.06 -2.71 -16.59
CA HIS A 26 20.09 -2.86 -15.14
C HIS A 26 18.78 -2.22 -14.67
N GLY A 27 17.87 -3.03 -14.13
CA GLY A 27 16.69 -2.52 -13.47
C GLY A 27 17.22 -1.61 -12.37
N HIS A 28 17.02 -0.31 -12.53
CA HIS A 28 17.20 0.62 -11.44
C HIS A 28 16.22 0.17 -10.35
N LEU A 29 16.75 -0.46 -9.31
CA LEU A 29 16.05 -0.64 -8.05
C LEU A 29 15.55 0.76 -7.67
N TYR A 30 14.23 0.92 -7.62
CA TYR A 30 13.60 2.16 -7.21
C TYR A 30 13.81 2.29 -5.70
N ALA A 31 14.29 3.45 -5.27
CA ALA A 31 14.46 3.75 -3.86
C ALA A 31 13.17 3.50 -3.07
N ALA A 32 13.28 2.94 -1.86
CA ALA A 32 12.14 2.77 -0.96
C ALA A 32 11.67 4.15 -0.48
N GLU A 33 10.75 4.72 -1.25
CA GLU A 33 10.22 6.05 -1.04
C GLU A 33 9.22 6.08 0.16
N ALA A 34 8.60 4.95 0.52
CA ALA A 34 7.74 4.81 1.71
C ALA A 34 8.39 3.93 2.80
N LEU A 35 8.04 4.14 4.08
CA LEU A 35 8.45 3.26 5.18
C LEU A 35 7.83 1.88 5.01
N THR A 36 8.65 0.88 4.72
CA THR A 36 8.28 -0.54 4.79
C THR A 36 8.96 -1.19 6.00
N LYS A 37 8.36 -2.27 6.54
CA LYS A 37 8.91 -3.02 7.68
C LYS A 37 8.78 -4.52 7.43
N THR A 38 9.87 -5.25 7.65
CA THR A 38 9.93 -6.71 7.56
C THR A 38 10.54 -7.29 8.82
N ASP A 39 9.78 -8.13 9.53
CA ASP A 39 10.26 -8.82 10.73
C ASP A 39 11.15 -10.01 10.32
N LEU A 40 12.37 -10.07 10.87
CA LEU A 40 13.38 -11.05 10.46
C LEU A 40 13.65 -12.12 11.52
N PHE A 41 13.71 -11.73 12.79
CA PHE A 41 14.01 -12.64 13.88
C PHE A 41 13.01 -12.42 15.02
N ILE A 42 12.27 -13.47 15.38
CA ILE A 42 11.20 -13.38 16.36
C ILE A 42 11.58 -14.22 17.59
N ALA A 43 11.51 -13.61 18.77
CA ALA A 43 11.78 -14.26 20.04
C ALA A 43 10.94 -15.54 20.21
N GLY A 44 11.57 -16.62 20.67
CA GLY A 44 10.93 -17.94 20.83
C GLY A 44 11.09 -18.86 19.62
N GLU A 45 11.45 -18.33 18.44
CA GLU A 45 11.67 -19.16 17.26
C GLU A 45 13.04 -19.86 17.26
N SER A 46 13.13 -20.97 16.53
CA SER A 46 14.36 -21.75 16.36
C SER A 46 15.06 -22.16 17.67
N GLY A 47 14.29 -22.21 18.76
CA GLY A 47 14.76 -22.56 20.09
C GLY A 47 15.61 -21.48 20.78
N TYR A 48 15.50 -20.20 20.39
CA TYR A 48 16.15 -19.08 21.08
C TYR A 48 15.11 -18.22 21.81
N LYS A 49 15.47 -17.73 23.00
CA LYS A 49 14.59 -16.90 23.81
C LYS A 49 14.50 -15.48 23.27
N LEU A 50 15.60 -14.95 22.74
CA LEU A 50 15.73 -13.58 22.27
C LEU A 50 16.67 -13.51 21.07
N PHE A 51 16.43 -12.53 20.20
CA PHE A 51 17.37 -12.08 19.19
C PHE A 51 17.68 -10.60 19.45
N ARG A 52 18.96 -10.26 19.54
CA ARG A 52 19.44 -8.93 19.97
C ARG A 52 20.68 -8.52 19.20
N ILE A 53 21.12 -7.28 19.41
CA ILE A 53 22.43 -6.81 18.92
C ILE A 53 22.47 -6.86 17.37
N PRO A 54 21.63 -6.06 16.69
CA PRO A 54 21.52 -6.05 15.24
C PRO A 54 22.76 -5.47 14.57
N GLY A 55 23.15 -6.04 13.43
CA GLY A 55 24.04 -5.43 12.45
C GLY A 55 23.57 -5.68 11.03
N ILE A 56 23.79 -4.72 10.13
CA ILE A 56 23.34 -4.80 8.74
C ILE A 56 24.37 -4.18 7.78
N VAL A 57 24.65 -4.86 6.66
CA VAL A 57 25.54 -4.36 5.60
C VAL A 57 24.98 -4.68 4.21
N VAL A 58 25.32 -3.86 3.22
CA VAL A 58 25.04 -4.07 1.80
C VAL A 58 26.34 -4.38 1.07
N THR A 59 26.39 -5.50 0.37
CA THR A 59 27.58 -5.92 -0.39
C THR A 59 27.74 -5.11 -1.67
N THR A 60 28.89 -5.25 -2.34
CA THR A 60 29.13 -4.64 -3.66
C THR A 60 28.17 -5.11 -4.76
N LYS A 61 27.41 -6.18 -4.52
CA LYS A 61 26.39 -6.70 -5.44
C LYS A 61 24.96 -6.24 -5.10
N GLY A 62 24.80 -5.40 -4.08
CA GLY A 62 23.49 -4.99 -3.57
C GLY A 62 22.80 -6.04 -2.68
N THR A 63 23.50 -7.12 -2.31
CA THR A 63 23.00 -8.12 -1.37
C THR A 63 22.97 -7.54 0.03
N ILE A 64 21.88 -7.74 0.77
CA ILE A 64 21.73 -7.30 2.15
C ILE A 64 22.03 -8.46 3.09
N LEU A 65 22.92 -8.25 4.06
CA LEU A 65 23.21 -9.21 5.13
C LEU A 65 22.75 -8.60 6.47
N ALA A 66 21.78 -9.24 7.11
CA ALA A 66 21.28 -8.88 8.43
C ALA A 66 21.69 -9.96 9.43
N TYR A 67 22.37 -9.57 10.51
CA TYR A 67 22.88 -10.49 11.53
C TYR A 67 22.60 -10.00 12.95
N CYS A 68 22.63 -10.94 13.89
CA CYS A 68 22.31 -10.67 15.29
C CYS A 68 22.87 -11.74 16.23
N GLU A 69 22.90 -11.43 17.53
CA GLU A 69 23.01 -12.41 18.60
C GLU A 69 21.68 -13.15 18.79
N ALA A 70 21.73 -14.48 18.87
CA ALA A 70 20.62 -15.36 19.19
C ALA A 70 20.86 -16.00 20.55
N ARG A 71 20.07 -15.61 21.55
CA ARG A 71 20.33 -15.93 22.97
C ARG A 71 19.39 -17.03 23.46
N LYS A 72 19.94 -18.08 24.06
CA LYS A 72 19.15 -19.15 24.72
C LYS A 72 18.54 -18.68 26.05
N ALA A 73 19.21 -17.76 26.73
CA ALA A 73 18.72 -17.07 27.93
C ALA A 73 18.74 -15.55 27.77
N GLY A 74 18.33 -14.81 28.81
CA GLY A 74 18.16 -13.35 28.73
C GLY A 74 19.44 -12.53 28.91
N GLY A 75 20.51 -13.12 29.44
CA GLY A 75 21.73 -12.41 29.83
C GLY A 75 22.65 -12.04 28.66
N ASP A 76 23.58 -11.12 28.91
CA ASP A 76 24.66 -10.76 27.97
C ASP A 76 25.78 -11.84 27.92
N TRP A 77 25.85 -12.68 28.95
CA TRP A 77 26.83 -13.77 29.14
C TRP A 77 26.18 -15.17 29.06
N ALA A 78 24.98 -15.25 28.49
CA ALA A 78 24.24 -16.50 28.32
C ALA A 78 24.89 -17.39 27.25
N GLN A 79 24.33 -18.57 27.00
CA GLN A 79 24.59 -19.24 25.72
C GLN A 79 24.09 -18.36 24.55
N ILE A 80 25.02 -17.83 23.76
CA ILE A 80 24.74 -16.94 22.63
C ILE A 80 25.38 -17.51 21.37
N ASP A 81 24.58 -17.60 20.32
CA ASP A 81 25.01 -17.87 18.94
C ASP A 81 24.88 -16.60 18.09
N VAL A 82 25.49 -16.60 16.90
CA VAL A 82 25.31 -15.53 15.91
C VAL A 82 24.55 -16.06 14.71
N MET A 83 23.47 -15.37 14.33
CA MET A 83 22.59 -15.75 13.22
C MET A 83 22.64 -14.70 12.12
N LEU A 84 22.55 -15.14 10.86
CA LEU A 84 22.55 -14.29 9.68
C LEU A 84 21.40 -14.66 8.74
N ARG A 85 20.78 -13.65 8.13
CA ARG A 85 19.87 -13.77 6.98
C ARG A 85 20.40 -12.92 5.83
N ARG A 86 20.10 -13.36 4.61
CA ARG A 86 20.56 -12.75 3.35
C ARG A 86 19.37 -12.40 2.45
N SER A 87 19.44 -11.27 1.75
CA SER A 87 18.47 -10.86 0.74
C SER A 87 19.19 -10.39 -0.53
N THR A 88 18.68 -10.77 -1.70
CA THR A 88 19.26 -10.44 -3.02
C THR A 88 18.31 -9.66 -3.93
N ASP A 89 17.17 -9.25 -3.40
CA ASP A 89 16.08 -8.60 -4.15
C ASP A 89 15.72 -7.23 -3.55
N GLY A 90 16.70 -6.58 -2.93
CA GLY A 90 16.53 -5.30 -2.27
C GLY A 90 15.77 -5.37 -0.94
N GLY A 91 15.61 -6.54 -0.32
CA GLY A 91 14.98 -6.69 1.00
C GLY A 91 13.54 -7.20 0.97
N GLN A 92 13.03 -7.54 -0.22
CA GLN A 92 11.66 -8.05 -0.42
C GLN A 92 11.51 -9.48 0.12
N SER A 93 12.52 -10.33 -0.07
CA SER A 93 12.57 -11.67 0.51
C SER A 93 13.91 -11.97 1.17
N TRP A 94 13.90 -12.92 2.12
CA TRP A 94 15.04 -13.26 2.96
C TRP A 94 15.23 -14.77 3.04
N THR A 95 16.49 -15.21 3.05
CA THR A 95 16.82 -16.61 3.31
C THR A 95 16.40 -17.03 4.72
N PRO A 96 16.25 -18.34 4.98
CA PRO A 96 16.27 -18.87 6.34
C PRO A 96 17.51 -18.41 7.10
N ALA A 97 17.39 -18.28 8.42
CA ALA A 97 18.50 -17.87 9.26
C ALA A 97 19.55 -18.97 9.35
N VAL A 98 20.83 -18.60 9.21
CA VAL A 98 21.99 -19.50 9.28
C VAL A 98 22.82 -19.14 10.51
N LYS A 99 23.25 -20.17 11.26
CA LYS A 99 24.19 -20.02 12.36
C LYS A 99 25.61 -19.81 11.80
N MET A 100 26.23 -18.71 12.17
CA MET A 100 27.50 -18.26 11.60
C MET A 100 28.73 -18.92 12.22
N VAL A 101 28.66 -19.23 13.52
CA VAL A 101 29.79 -19.71 14.31
C VAL A 101 29.39 -20.99 15.01
N GLU A 102 30.14 -22.06 14.79
CA GLU A 102 30.01 -23.30 15.55
C GLU A 102 31.12 -23.37 16.61
N VAL A 103 30.72 -23.39 17.88
CA VAL A 103 31.64 -23.57 19.00
C VAL A 103 31.81 -25.07 19.24
N ILE A 104 32.99 -25.61 18.93
CA ILE A 104 33.31 -27.03 19.07
C ILE A 104 34.14 -27.26 20.32
N GLY A 105 33.60 -28.07 21.26
CA GLY A 105 34.27 -28.46 22.50
C GLY A 105 33.98 -27.52 23.68
N ASP A 106 34.60 -27.84 24.83
CA ASP A 106 34.48 -27.04 26.07
C ASP A 106 35.54 -25.93 26.04
N LEU A 107 35.14 -24.72 25.62
CA LEU A 107 36.05 -23.57 25.51
C LEU A 107 36.11 -22.81 26.84
N PRO A 108 37.29 -22.28 27.24
CA PRO A 108 37.42 -21.55 28.50
C PRO A 108 36.48 -20.36 28.57
N VAL A 109 35.72 -20.27 29.67
CA VAL A 109 34.89 -19.11 30.03
C VAL A 109 35.78 -18.00 30.60
N ASN A 110 35.38 -16.75 30.41
CA ASN A 110 36.12 -15.61 30.94
C ASN A 110 36.24 -15.68 32.48
N PRO A 111 37.46 -15.65 33.06
CA PRO A 111 37.63 -15.71 34.51
C PRO A 111 36.89 -14.60 35.28
N VAL A 112 36.70 -13.43 34.66
CA VAL A 112 35.92 -12.34 35.27
C VAL A 112 34.43 -12.68 35.31
N ALA A 113 33.90 -13.36 34.29
CA ALA A 113 32.50 -13.78 34.28
C ALA A 113 32.22 -14.78 35.41
N ILE A 114 33.12 -15.76 35.57
CA ILE A 114 33.09 -16.74 36.67
C ILE A 114 33.19 -16.06 38.03
N ALA A 115 34.21 -15.21 38.22
CA ALA A 115 34.46 -14.53 39.49
C ALA A 115 33.29 -13.63 39.93
N ARG A 116 32.49 -13.17 38.97
CA ARG A 116 31.31 -12.32 39.21
C ARG A 116 29.99 -13.08 39.17
N ASN A 117 30.01 -14.38 38.90
CA ASN A 117 28.84 -15.24 38.76
C ASN A 117 27.83 -14.66 37.76
N VAL A 118 28.34 -14.26 36.59
CA VAL A 118 27.52 -13.78 35.46
C VAL A 118 27.55 -14.73 34.27
N ASP A 119 28.42 -15.74 34.28
CA ASP A 119 28.48 -16.82 33.29
C ASP A 119 27.34 -17.84 33.43
N GLU A 120 27.17 -18.66 32.40
CA GLU A 120 26.31 -19.84 32.40
C GLU A 120 27.19 -21.10 32.27
N PRO A 121 27.26 -21.96 33.31
CA PRO A 121 28.15 -23.12 33.29
C PRO A 121 27.85 -24.08 32.13
N GLY A 122 28.88 -24.42 31.35
CA GLY A 122 28.77 -25.32 30.19
C GLY A 122 28.20 -24.67 28.93
N ALA A 123 28.04 -23.34 28.93
CA ALA A 123 27.64 -22.56 27.77
C ALA A 123 28.78 -21.63 27.33
N ASN A 124 28.79 -21.30 26.04
CA ASN A 124 29.67 -20.27 25.49
C ASN A 124 28.89 -19.07 24.95
N THR A 125 29.52 -17.90 25.09
CA THR A 125 29.02 -16.59 24.66
C THR A 125 29.74 -16.18 23.37
N VAL A 126 29.07 -16.28 22.22
CA VAL A 126 29.52 -15.70 20.94
C VAL A 126 28.83 -14.34 20.75
N ASN A 127 29.56 -13.24 20.87
CA ASN A 127 28.95 -11.92 21.08
C ASN A 127 29.55 -10.81 20.20
N ASN A 128 28.82 -9.69 20.13
CA ASN A 128 29.21 -8.44 19.49
C ASN A 128 29.72 -8.62 18.04
N PRO A 129 28.94 -9.30 17.18
CA PRO A 129 29.32 -9.47 15.79
C PRO A 129 29.36 -8.13 15.05
N VAL A 130 30.31 -7.99 14.13
CA VAL A 130 30.46 -6.84 13.24
C VAL A 130 30.89 -7.30 11.85
N ALA A 131 30.24 -6.79 10.82
CA ALA A 131 30.62 -6.98 9.42
C ALA A 131 31.23 -5.70 8.81
N ILE A 132 32.07 -5.89 7.80
CA ILE A 132 32.68 -4.84 6.98
C ILE A 132 32.69 -5.32 5.54
N VAL A 133 32.26 -4.48 4.61
CA VAL A 133 32.34 -4.78 3.18
C VAL A 133 33.58 -4.08 2.62
N ASP A 134 34.48 -4.86 2.03
CA ASP A 134 35.60 -4.36 1.25
C ASP A 134 35.12 -4.11 -0.18
N HIS A 135 34.94 -2.84 -0.54
CA HIS A 135 34.48 -2.40 -1.83
C HIS A 135 35.54 -2.51 -2.94
N GLU A 136 36.81 -2.73 -2.60
CA GLU A 136 37.89 -2.92 -3.57
C GLU A 136 37.99 -4.39 -4.00
N THR A 137 37.73 -5.34 -3.09
CA THR A 137 37.82 -6.78 -3.37
C THR A 137 36.47 -7.47 -3.51
N GLY A 138 35.39 -6.87 -2.99
CA GLY A 138 34.07 -7.50 -2.84
C GLY A 138 33.97 -8.46 -1.66
N THR A 139 35.03 -8.59 -0.85
CA THR A 139 35.08 -9.48 0.32
C THR A 139 34.21 -8.92 1.45
N ILE A 140 33.52 -9.80 2.18
CA ILE A 140 32.86 -9.44 3.43
C ILE A 140 33.71 -9.97 4.58
N HIS A 141 34.15 -9.06 5.44
CA HIS A 141 34.88 -9.36 6.67
C HIS A 141 33.90 -9.42 7.83
N PHE A 142 34.06 -10.37 8.74
CA PHE A 142 33.17 -10.55 9.87
C PHE A 142 33.97 -10.86 11.14
N LEU A 143 33.78 -10.05 12.17
CA LEU A 143 34.44 -10.18 13.46
C LEU A 143 33.41 -10.50 14.52
N TYR A 144 33.82 -11.28 15.52
CA TYR A 144 33.01 -11.55 16.70
C TYR A 144 33.91 -11.80 17.91
N CYS A 145 33.35 -11.67 19.10
CA CYS A 145 34.01 -12.04 20.32
C CYS A 145 33.52 -13.40 20.84
N LEU A 146 34.42 -14.11 21.49
CA LEU A 146 34.10 -15.27 22.30
C LEU A 146 34.41 -14.93 23.75
N GLU A 147 33.42 -15.10 24.63
CA GLU A 147 33.51 -14.86 26.07
C GLU A 147 33.93 -13.42 26.43
N TYR A 148 33.66 -12.46 25.55
CA TYR A 148 34.18 -11.10 25.64
C TYR A 148 35.69 -11.01 25.94
N MET A 149 36.51 -12.03 25.64
CA MET A 149 37.95 -12.02 25.95
C MET A 149 38.83 -12.41 24.77
N ARG A 150 38.23 -13.02 23.75
CA ARG A 150 38.91 -13.42 22.52
C ARG A 150 38.16 -12.84 21.34
N CYS A 151 38.90 -12.40 20.34
CA CYS A 151 38.34 -11.86 19.11
C CYS A 151 38.69 -12.77 17.94
N PHE A 152 37.70 -13.08 17.12
CA PHE A 152 37.83 -13.92 15.95
C PHE A 152 37.43 -13.17 14.69
N TYR A 153 37.99 -13.63 13.57
CA TYR A 153 37.81 -13.08 12.24
C TYR A 153 37.41 -14.19 11.27
N LEU A 154 36.41 -13.90 10.45
CA LEU A 154 35.88 -14.70 9.35
C LEU A 154 35.85 -13.84 8.09
N ARG A 155 35.88 -14.48 6.92
CA ARG A 155 35.62 -13.79 5.66
C ARG A 155 34.74 -14.61 4.71
N SER A 156 34.02 -13.91 3.85
CA SER A 156 33.29 -14.48 2.71
C SER A 156 33.73 -13.80 1.42
N ASP A 157 34.16 -14.59 0.46
CA ASP A 157 34.57 -14.14 -0.88
C ASP A 157 33.47 -14.38 -1.93
N ASP A 158 32.31 -14.90 -1.51
CA ASP A 158 31.21 -15.35 -2.37
C ASP A 158 29.88 -14.67 -2.01
N ASP A 159 29.94 -13.41 -1.59
CA ASP A 159 28.77 -12.56 -1.34
C ASP A 159 27.90 -13.04 -0.14
N GLY A 160 28.56 -13.55 0.89
CA GLY A 160 27.96 -13.95 2.17
C GLY A 160 27.32 -15.34 2.16
N VAL A 161 27.68 -16.19 1.19
CA VAL A 161 27.13 -17.55 1.05
C VAL A 161 27.92 -18.55 1.89
N THR A 162 29.25 -18.52 1.79
CA THR A 162 30.15 -19.35 2.60
C THR A 162 31.17 -18.49 3.33
N TRP A 163 31.68 -19.02 4.44
CA TRP A 163 32.61 -18.33 5.34
C TRP A 163 33.82 -19.21 5.63
N THR A 164 34.99 -18.60 5.76
CA THR A 164 36.24 -19.31 6.12
C THR A 164 36.19 -19.86 7.54
N GLU A 165 37.13 -20.74 7.88
CA GLU A 165 37.39 -21.09 9.28
C GLU A 165 37.75 -19.85 10.12
N PRO A 166 37.33 -19.77 11.40
CA PRO A 166 37.66 -18.65 12.28
C PRO A 166 39.16 -18.51 12.53
N VAL A 167 39.68 -17.29 12.39
CA VAL A 167 41.05 -16.91 12.76
C VAL A 167 41.02 -16.05 14.02
N GLU A 168 41.74 -16.46 15.06
CA GLU A 168 41.85 -15.66 16.28
C GLU A 168 42.79 -14.47 16.08
N ILE A 169 42.31 -13.27 16.41
CA ILE A 169 43.02 -11.99 16.33
C ILE A 169 43.13 -11.28 17.69
N THR A 170 42.94 -12.02 18.80
CA THR A 170 43.02 -11.50 20.17
C THR A 170 44.34 -10.77 20.46
N SER A 171 45.44 -11.18 19.82
CA SER A 171 46.75 -10.54 19.95
C SER A 171 46.77 -9.07 19.49
N THR A 172 45.84 -8.66 18.62
CA THR A 172 45.62 -7.25 18.27
C THR A 172 45.15 -6.45 19.48
N PHE A 173 44.27 -7.03 20.31
CA PHE A 173 43.76 -6.41 21.53
C PHE A 173 44.79 -6.45 22.66
N ASP A 174 45.60 -7.50 22.77
CA ASP A 174 46.63 -7.61 23.82
C ASP A 174 47.62 -6.43 23.80
N LYS A 175 47.82 -5.80 22.62
CA LYS A 175 48.61 -4.57 22.47
C LYS A 175 48.05 -3.36 23.24
N PHE A 176 46.82 -3.41 23.74
CA PHE A 176 46.25 -2.40 24.65
C PHE A 176 46.62 -2.61 26.12
N LYS A 177 46.98 -3.84 26.54
CA LYS A 177 47.13 -4.19 27.97
C LYS A 177 48.19 -3.40 28.72
N SER A 178 49.24 -2.93 28.04
CA SER A 178 50.28 -2.12 28.65
C SER A 178 49.79 -0.75 29.13
N GLU A 179 48.71 -0.24 28.54
CA GLU A 179 48.10 1.05 28.88
C GLU A 179 46.75 0.89 29.59
N TYR A 180 46.00 -0.15 29.23
CA TYR A 180 44.71 -0.48 29.80
C TYR A 180 44.56 -2.00 29.89
N ASP A 181 44.77 -2.55 31.10
CA ASP A 181 44.76 -4.00 31.38
C ASP A 181 43.34 -4.59 31.30
N TRP A 182 42.78 -4.57 30.11
CA TRP A 182 41.43 -5.03 29.82
C TRP A 182 41.26 -6.50 30.19
N LYS A 183 40.05 -6.82 30.62
CA LYS A 183 39.56 -8.18 30.88
C LYS A 183 38.35 -8.55 30.03
N VAL A 184 37.72 -7.53 29.44
CA VAL A 184 36.54 -7.65 28.59
C VAL A 184 36.75 -6.78 27.35
N ILE A 185 36.47 -7.31 26.16
CA ILE A 185 36.56 -6.66 24.85
C ILE A 185 35.29 -6.90 24.06
N ALA A 186 34.95 -5.98 23.16
CA ALA A 186 33.95 -6.23 22.12
C ALA A 186 34.23 -5.46 20.82
N THR A 187 33.85 -6.07 19.70
CA THR A 187 34.07 -5.57 18.33
C THR A 187 32.98 -4.67 17.77
N GLY A 188 31.97 -4.29 18.57
CA GLY A 188 30.87 -3.43 18.13
C GLY A 188 29.82 -3.21 19.22
N PRO A 189 28.51 -3.35 18.93
CA PRO A 189 27.92 -3.99 17.73
C PRO A 189 27.60 -3.02 16.59
N GLY A 190 27.08 -3.56 15.48
CA GLY A 190 26.74 -2.82 14.26
C GLY A 190 27.69 -3.21 13.13
N HIS A 191 28.20 -2.24 12.38
CA HIS A 191 29.14 -2.46 11.30
C HIS A 191 30.45 -1.66 11.46
N GLY A 192 31.50 -2.11 10.79
CA GLY A 192 32.70 -1.31 10.54
C GLY A 192 32.66 -0.70 9.14
N ILE A 193 33.68 0.08 8.77
CA ILE A 193 33.75 0.73 7.45
C ILE A 193 35.07 0.44 6.74
N GLN A 194 35.05 0.52 5.42
CA GLN A 194 36.24 0.71 4.61
C GLN A 194 36.40 2.20 4.29
N LEU A 195 37.60 2.75 4.47
CA LEU A 195 37.90 4.13 4.09
C LEU A 195 37.91 4.24 2.57
N THR A 196 37.07 5.08 2.00
CA THR A 196 36.94 5.23 0.54
C THR A 196 37.76 6.41 0.00
N ARG A 197 38.36 7.21 0.88
CA ARG A 197 39.09 8.45 0.56
C ARG A 197 40.18 8.73 1.60
N GLY A 198 41.08 9.65 1.26
CA GLY A 198 42.23 10.02 2.09
C GLY A 198 43.46 9.12 1.86
N LEU A 199 44.52 9.35 2.65
CA LEU A 199 45.81 8.66 2.51
C LEU A 199 45.73 7.15 2.80
N HIS A 200 44.74 6.72 3.59
CA HIS A 200 44.52 5.33 3.97
C HIS A 200 43.28 4.73 3.28
N LYS A 201 42.95 5.18 2.06
CA LYS A 201 41.91 4.55 1.25
C LYS A 201 42.17 3.03 1.15
N GLY A 202 41.13 2.24 1.34
CA GLY A 202 41.19 0.77 1.37
C GLY A 202 41.26 0.18 2.79
N ARG A 203 41.68 0.98 3.79
CA ARG A 203 41.75 0.55 5.20
C ARG A 203 40.38 0.14 5.73
N LEU A 204 40.32 -1.02 6.38
CA LEU A 204 39.16 -1.49 7.15
C LEU A 204 39.28 -0.98 8.59
N VAL A 205 38.22 -0.43 9.18
CA VAL A 205 38.23 0.13 10.53
C VAL A 205 37.02 -0.35 11.32
N VAL A 206 37.25 -0.82 12.54
CA VAL A 206 36.23 -1.30 13.48
C VAL A 206 36.35 -0.56 14.81
N PRO A 207 35.27 0.09 15.29
CA PRO A 207 35.24 0.63 16.64
C PRO A 207 35.15 -0.51 17.66
N VAL A 208 35.91 -0.41 18.74
CA VAL A 208 35.95 -1.41 19.81
C VAL A 208 35.80 -0.73 21.17
N TRP A 209 35.32 -1.49 22.16
CA TRP A 209 35.37 -1.08 23.55
C TRP A 209 36.11 -2.12 24.39
N LEU A 210 36.83 -1.64 25.40
CA LEU A 210 37.61 -2.45 26.31
C LEU A 210 37.20 -2.10 27.74
N SER A 211 37.16 -3.08 28.64
CA SER A 211 36.80 -2.88 30.05
C SER A 211 37.72 -3.62 31.00
N LEU A 212 37.95 -3.02 32.17
CA LEU A 212 38.69 -3.65 33.28
C LEU A 212 37.89 -4.77 33.97
N GLY A 213 36.60 -4.92 33.70
CA GLY A 213 35.79 -6.02 34.25
C GLY A 213 35.41 -5.90 35.73
N THR A 214 35.63 -4.74 36.36
CA THR A 214 35.46 -4.58 37.81
C THR A 214 34.03 -4.20 38.22
N GLU A 215 33.19 -3.72 37.29
CA GLU A 215 31.85 -3.21 37.58
C GLU A 215 30.81 -3.59 36.52
N GLY A 216 29.53 -3.47 36.88
CA GLY A 216 28.37 -3.54 35.98
C GLY A 216 28.41 -4.69 34.96
N ASN A 217 28.28 -5.92 35.47
CA ASN A 217 28.38 -7.17 34.69
C ASN A 217 29.68 -7.32 33.90
N ALA A 218 30.78 -6.85 34.49
CA ALA A 218 32.13 -6.83 33.88
C ALA A 218 32.28 -5.92 32.66
N HIS A 219 31.30 -5.06 32.37
CA HIS A 219 31.38 -4.12 31.25
C HIS A 219 31.87 -2.74 31.68
N ARG A 220 32.34 -2.54 32.92
CA ARG A 220 32.82 -1.25 33.46
C ARG A 220 34.08 -1.41 34.33
N PRO A 221 34.86 -0.31 34.52
CA PRO A 221 34.89 0.88 33.66
C PRO A 221 35.35 0.49 32.25
N ASN A 222 35.09 1.33 31.25
CA ASN A 222 35.40 1.03 29.86
C ASN A 222 35.96 2.25 29.10
N VAL A 223 36.64 1.97 27.99
CA VAL A 223 37.24 2.94 27.05
C VAL A 223 36.97 2.50 25.61
N ASN A 224 36.96 3.45 24.67
CA ASN A 224 36.87 3.15 23.24
C ASN A 224 38.19 3.33 22.50
N ALA A 225 38.39 2.48 21.50
CA ALA A 225 39.46 2.57 20.52
C ALA A 225 38.95 2.08 19.15
N THR A 226 39.84 1.99 18.17
CA THR A 226 39.59 1.26 16.92
C THR A 226 40.65 0.18 16.73
N ILE A 227 40.30 -0.85 15.97
CA ILE A 227 41.26 -1.74 15.30
C ILE A 227 41.10 -1.57 13.80
N TYR A 228 42.17 -1.82 13.05
CA TYR A 228 42.17 -1.62 11.61
C TYR A 228 43.04 -2.64 10.87
N SER A 229 42.79 -2.75 9.56
CA SER A 229 43.59 -3.54 8.63
C SER A 229 43.86 -2.72 7.37
N ASP A 230 45.13 -2.67 6.94
CA ASP A 230 45.59 -2.00 5.72
C ASP A 230 45.85 -2.99 4.57
N ASP A 231 45.57 -4.27 4.76
CA ASP A 231 45.95 -5.37 3.85
C ASP A 231 44.77 -6.30 3.54
N HIS A 232 43.56 -5.73 3.49
CA HIS A 232 42.31 -6.43 3.18
C HIS A 232 42.01 -7.57 4.16
N GLY A 233 42.17 -7.31 5.46
CA GLY A 233 41.82 -8.23 6.55
C GLY A 233 42.85 -9.34 6.83
N LYS A 234 44.05 -9.30 6.21
CA LYS A 234 45.09 -10.31 6.46
C LYS A 234 45.76 -10.12 7.82
N THR A 235 46.03 -8.88 8.21
CA THR A 235 46.57 -8.52 9.52
C THR A 235 45.78 -7.39 10.16
N TRP A 236 45.70 -7.41 11.49
CA TRP A 236 44.95 -6.45 12.29
C TRP A 236 45.85 -5.71 13.28
N GLN A 237 45.71 -4.40 13.33
CA GLN A 237 46.48 -3.49 14.15
C GLN A 237 45.56 -2.73 15.10
N ARG A 238 46.08 -2.33 16.27
CA ARG A 238 45.35 -1.44 17.18
C ARG A 238 45.56 0.02 16.79
N GLY A 239 44.54 0.84 16.97
CA GLY A 239 44.64 2.29 17.01
C GLY A 239 45.04 2.82 18.40
N GLU A 240 44.98 4.13 18.55
CA GLU A 240 45.03 4.84 19.83
C GLU A 240 43.66 4.77 20.54
N PHE A 241 43.63 5.07 21.84
CA PHE A 241 42.35 5.25 22.54
C PHE A 241 41.64 6.49 21.98
N ALA A 242 40.44 6.31 21.46
CA ALA A 242 39.66 7.36 20.84
C ALA A 242 38.84 8.15 21.86
N ILE A 243 38.27 7.45 22.84
CA ILE A 243 37.43 8.04 23.90
C ILE A 243 37.84 7.39 25.23
N PRO A 244 38.82 7.98 25.95
CA PRO A 244 39.16 7.55 27.30
C PRO A 244 38.07 7.97 28.30
N GLU A 245 38.10 7.39 29.50
CA GLU A 245 37.31 7.90 30.63
C GLU A 245 38.00 9.10 31.28
N ASP A 246 37.24 10.13 31.64
CA ASP A 246 37.73 11.28 32.41
C ASP A 246 36.65 11.81 33.39
N GLU A 247 36.76 13.05 33.88
CA GLU A 247 35.78 13.63 34.81
C GLU A 247 34.39 13.87 34.18
N ILE A 248 34.33 14.09 32.86
CA ILE A 248 33.13 14.43 32.09
C ILE A 248 32.60 13.17 31.38
N VAL A 249 33.48 12.47 30.69
CA VAL A 249 33.20 11.25 29.92
C VAL A 249 33.22 10.05 30.85
N LYS A 250 32.05 9.44 31.05
CA LYS A 250 31.88 8.27 31.91
C LYS A 250 31.41 7.06 31.13
N ASN A 251 32.14 5.96 31.29
CA ASN A 251 31.87 4.67 30.67
C ASN A 251 31.49 4.75 29.17
N PRO A 252 32.38 5.28 28.30
CA PRO A 252 32.19 5.23 26.85
C PRO A 252 32.28 3.77 26.33
N ASN A 253 31.21 3.30 25.68
CA ASN A 253 31.00 1.88 25.37
C ASN A 253 30.65 1.68 23.87
N GLU A 254 29.53 1.04 23.53
CA GLU A 254 29.12 0.74 22.14
C GLU A 254 29.20 1.98 21.24
N THR A 255 30.02 1.86 20.19
CA THR A 255 30.42 2.98 19.34
C THR A 255 30.21 2.63 17.87
N ILE A 256 29.70 3.59 17.12
CA ILE A 256 29.48 3.50 15.68
C ILE A 256 30.35 4.47 14.91
N ILE A 257 30.51 4.22 13.62
CA ILE A 257 31.55 4.84 12.79
C ILE A 257 30.99 5.29 11.44
N VAL A 258 31.44 6.44 10.95
CA VAL A 258 31.15 6.90 9.57
C VAL A 258 32.33 7.71 9.02
N GLN A 259 32.61 7.60 7.72
CA GLN A 259 33.56 8.49 7.07
C GLN A 259 32.86 9.79 6.61
N LEU A 260 33.46 10.92 6.95
CA LEU A 260 33.07 12.27 6.54
C LEU A 260 33.51 12.59 5.12
N ALA A 261 32.84 13.56 4.49
CA ALA A 261 33.12 13.97 3.12
C ALA A 261 34.56 14.47 2.91
N ASP A 262 35.13 15.12 3.94
CA ASP A 262 36.52 15.61 3.96
C ASP A 262 37.57 14.51 4.22
N GLY A 263 37.14 13.27 4.43
CA GLY A 263 38.00 12.11 4.66
C GLY A 263 38.25 11.75 6.12
N ARG A 264 37.88 12.63 7.06
CA ARG A 264 37.90 12.27 8.48
C ARG A 264 36.95 11.12 8.76
N VAL A 265 37.28 10.33 9.77
CA VAL A 265 36.47 9.27 10.35
C VAL A 265 35.87 9.83 11.62
N MET A 266 34.55 9.76 11.75
CA MET A 266 33.82 10.16 12.95
C MET A 266 33.39 8.92 13.73
N LEU A 267 33.68 8.91 15.03
CA LEU A 267 33.07 7.98 15.99
C LEU A 267 31.94 8.67 16.73
N ASN A 268 30.87 7.93 16.97
CA ASN A 268 29.74 8.36 17.77
C ASN A 268 29.45 7.30 18.85
N ALA A 269 29.63 7.63 20.12
CA ALA A 269 29.70 6.65 21.19
C ALA A 269 28.56 6.77 22.21
N ARG A 270 28.11 5.61 22.67
CA ARG A 270 27.28 5.45 23.86
C ARG A 270 28.11 5.80 25.09
N SER A 271 27.51 6.48 26.07
CA SER A 271 28.15 6.69 27.36
C SER A 271 27.17 6.73 28.53
N GLU A 272 27.70 6.65 29.75
CA GLU A 272 26.97 6.90 31.00
C GLU A 272 27.28 8.30 31.56
N SER A 273 27.75 9.20 30.69
CA SER A 273 28.08 10.58 31.04
C SER A 273 26.84 11.34 31.50
N LYS A 274 27.03 12.30 32.42
CA LYS A 274 25.92 13.04 33.06
C LYS A 274 25.03 13.79 32.07
N ALA A 275 25.55 14.14 30.89
CA ALA A 275 24.82 14.85 29.85
C ALA A 275 23.66 14.05 29.24
N ASN A 276 23.71 12.71 29.29
CA ASN A 276 22.76 11.85 28.55
C ASN A 276 22.67 12.29 27.07
N ARG A 277 23.84 12.44 26.44
CA ARG A 277 24.04 12.75 25.02
C ARG A 277 25.07 11.81 24.40
N ARG A 278 25.02 11.63 23.08
CA ARG A 278 26.05 10.92 22.33
C ARG A 278 27.38 11.69 22.41
N LEU A 279 28.49 10.95 22.45
CA LEU A 279 29.83 11.52 22.37
C LEU A 279 30.36 11.41 20.94
N VAL A 280 31.11 12.41 20.48
CA VAL A 280 31.67 12.46 19.12
C VAL A 280 33.17 12.77 19.17
N THR A 281 33.95 12.07 18.36
CA THR A 281 35.36 12.42 18.09
C THR A 281 35.69 12.09 16.63
N THR A 282 36.70 12.76 16.07
CA THR A 282 37.11 12.57 14.67
C THR A 282 38.62 12.33 14.53
N SER A 283 39.01 11.55 13.52
CA SER A 283 40.42 11.28 13.16
C SER A 283 40.59 11.29 11.65
N MET A 284 41.76 11.66 11.12
CA MET A 284 42.02 11.62 9.67
C MET A 284 42.17 10.21 9.10
N ASP A 285 42.59 9.24 9.92
CA ASP A 285 42.94 7.89 9.50
C ASP A 285 42.08 6.80 10.18
N GLY A 286 41.17 7.22 11.06
CA GLY A 286 40.29 6.34 11.84
C GLY A 286 41.02 5.48 12.88
N ALA A 287 42.29 5.79 13.18
CA ALA A 287 43.13 4.99 14.05
C ALA A 287 43.90 5.82 15.08
N THR A 288 44.38 7.01 14.72
CA THR A 288 45.29 7.83 15.53
C THR A 288 44.86 9.29 15.55
N ASN A 289 45.44 10.09 16.45
CA ASN A 289 45.28 11.54 16.51
C ASN A 289 43.81 11.98 16.57
N TRP A 290 43.03 11.35 17.46
CA TRP A 290 41.63 11.67 17.69
C TRP A 290 41.48 13.10 18.23
N SER A 291 40.47 13.82 17.71
CA SER A 291 40.10 15.14 18.23
C SER A 291 39.59 15.02 19.68
N PRO A 292 39.58 16.13 20.45
CA PRO A 292 38.87 16.18 21.71
C PRO A 292 37.43 15.66 21.57
N VAL A 293 36.94 15.00 22.63
CA VAL A 293 35.60 14.43 22.66
C VAL A 293 34.57 15.55 22.84
N GLU A 294 33.61 15.60 21.94
CA GLU A 294 32.51 16.57 21.94
C GLU A 294 31.19 15.89 22.36
N VAL A 295 30.32 16.66 22.99
CA VAL A 295 28.96 16.22 23.34
C VAL A 295 28.00 16.64 22.22
N ALA A 296 27.33 15.69 21.60
CA ALA A 296 26.36 15.97 20.54
C ALA A 296 25.00 16.34 21.16
N GLU A 297 24.78 17.64 21.40
CA GLU A 297 23.61 18.17 22.13
C GLU A 297 22.25 17.78 21.54
N GLU A 298 22.16 17.53 20.23
CA GLU A 298 20.93 17.14 19.53
C GLU A 298 20.66 15.62 19.53
N LEU A 299 21.62 14.83 19.99
CA LEU A 299 21.54 13.36 20.00
C LEU A 299 21.37 12.85 21.44
N LEU A 300 20.11 12.65 21.84
CA LEU A 300 19.75 12.15 23.16
C LEU A 300 20.31 10.74 23.38
N GLU A 301 20.76 10.43 24.59
CA GLU A 301 21.36 9.12 24.92
C GLU A 301 20.62 8.46 26.10
N PRO A 302 19.80 7.43 25.84
CA PRO A 302 19.15 6.65 26.88
C PRO A 302 20.06 5.59 27.53
N ILE A 303 21.35 5.55 27.17
CA ILE A 303 22.33 4.50 27.46
C ILE A 303 22.02 3.24 26.62
N CYS A 304 22.07 3.40 25.31
CA CYS A 304 21.79 2.40 24.28
C CYS A 304 22.71 2.56 23.08
N MET A 305 22.92 1.48 22.33
CA MET A 305 23.55 1.55 21.01
C MET A 305 22.65 2.33 20.03
N ALA A 306 23.29 2.85 18.97
CA ALA A 306 22.69 3.65 17.90
C ALA A 306 23.28 3.18 16.56
N GLY A 307 22.67 3.52 15.42
CA GLY A 307 23.19 3.25 14.08
C GLY A 307 23.55 4.55 13.35
N ILE A 308 24.52 4.51 12.43
CA ILE A 308 24.91 5.67 11.60
C ILE A 308 25.36 5.21 10.23
N THR A 309 25.01 5.93 9.18
CA THR A 309 25.52 5.62 7.83
C THR A 309 25.59 6.86 6.94
N ARG A 310 26.47 6.78 5.94
CA ARG A 310 26.55 7.74 4.84
C ARG A 310 25.47 7.39 3.80
N VAL A 311 24.45 8.22 3.68
CA VAL A 311 23.40 8.02 2.66
C VAL A 311 23.88 8.48 1.29
N ARG A 312 24.48 9.67 1.23
CA ARG A 312 25.02 10.24 -0.01
C ARG A 312 26.18 11.19 0.29
N LEU A 313 27.13 11.27 -0.63
CA LEU A 313 28.21 12.26 -0.62
C LEU A 313 27.77 13.60 -1.24
N PRO A 314 28.37 14.73 -0.83
CA PRO A 314 28.13 15.99 -1.51
C PRO A 314 28.44 15.89 -3.02
N GLU A 315 27.57 16.47 -3.85
CA GLU A 315 27.71 16.47 -5.31
C GLU A 315 27.28 17.83 -5.87
N GLY A 316 28.21 18.54 -6.50
CA GLY A 316 27.98 19.91 -6.96
C GLY A 316 27.51 20.83 -5.82
N ASN A 317 26.33 21.43 -5.99
CA ASN A 317 25.70 22.27 -4.96
C ASN A 317 24.83 21.50 -3.95
N GLN A 318 24.65 20.18 -4.13
CA GLN A 318 23.83 19.39 -3.22
C GLN A 318 24.68 18.88 -2.04
N PRO A 319 24.28 19.16 -0.78
CA PRO A 319 25.02 18.71 0.40
C PRO A 319 25.00 17.18 0.53
N GLY A 320 25.97 16.60 1.24
CA GLY A 320 25.94 15.19 1.62
C GLY A 320 24.85 14.91 2.65
N ILE A 321 24.55 13.64 2.89
CA ILE A 321 23.57 13.22 3.91
C ILE A 321 24.17 12.10 4.76
N ILE A 322 24.13 12.27 6.08
CA ILE A 322 24.35 11.23 7.09
C ILE A 322 23.00 10.93 7.75
N ALA A 323 22.69 9.65 7.93
CA ALA A 323 21.58 9.21 8.75
C ALA A 323 22.09 8.65 10.08
N PHE A 324 21.40 8.95 11.17
CA PHE A 324 21.63 8.43 12.52
C PHE A 324 20.34 7.84 13.07
N SER A 325 20.41 6.74 13.81
CA SER A 325 19.25 6.13 14.46
C SER A 325 19.53 5.76 15.91
N ASN A 326 18.57 6.02 16.79
CA ASN A 326 18.62 5.58 18.20
C ASN A 326 17.23 5.69 18.85
N PRO A 327 17.03 5.12 20.06
CA PRO A 327 15.89 5.49 20.88
C PRO A 327 16.03 6.95 21.36
N ASP A 328 15.22 7.84 20.78
CA ASP A 328 15.28 9.28 21.02
C ASP A 328 14.39 9.67 22.22
N ASN A 329 14.85 9.31 23.42
CA ASN A 329 14.06 9.49 24.65
C ASN A 329 14.93 9.71 25.89
N LEU A 330 14.53 10.66 26.74
CA LEU A 330 15.12 10.89 28.07
C LEU A 330 14.19 10.64 29.25
N GLU A 331 13.00 10.09 29.01
CA GLU A 331 12.03 9.78 30.06
C GLU A 331 12.23 8.37 30.62
N ARG A 332 11.72 8.15 31.82
CA ARG A 332 11.57 6.83 32.44
C ARG A 332 10.12 6.63 32.90
N ARG A 333 9.59 5.42 32.68
CA ARG A 333 8.24 5.03 33.15
C ARG A 333 8.08 5.14 34.67
N ASP A 334 9.17 5.01 35.43
CA ASP A 334 9.15 5.13 36.89
C ASP A 334 9.30 6.56 37.41
N GLY A 335 9.52 7.56 36.54
CA GLY A 335 9.72 8.96 36.89
C GLY A 335 10.97 9.24 37.73
N LYS A 336 11.98 8.35 37.69
CA LYS A 336 13.24 8.46 38.47
C LYS A 336 14.43 8.79 37.58
N GLU A 337 14.31 9.78 36.72
CA GLU A 337 15.40 10.27 35.89
C GLU A 337 16.54 10.82 36.74
N ALA A 338 17.78 10.48 36.40
CA ALA A 338 18.98 11.01 37.04
C ALA A 338 20.12 11.17 36.01
N PRO A 339 21.01 12.19 36.15
CA PRO A 339 22.15 12.36 35.27
C PRO A 339 23.03 11.10 35.20
N GLY A 340 23.39 10.67 33.99
CA GLY A 340 24.26 9.50 33.77
C GLY A 340 23.60 8.15 34.11
N LYS A 341 22.27 8.12 34.27
CA LYS A 341 21.49 6.87 34.44
C LYS A 341 20.68 6.54 33.19
N GLY A 342 20.33 5.27 33.02
CA GLY A 342 19.62 4.79 31.83
C GLY A 342 18.20 5.35 31.73
N ARG A 343 17.69 5.45 30.50
CA ARG A 343 16.32 5.90 30.18
C ARG A 343 15.54 4.79 29.50
N ASP A 344 14.24 4.98 29.34
CA ASP A 344 13.43 4.02 28.62
C ASP A 344 13.85 3.97 27.15
N ARG A 345 14.08 2.77 26.64
CA ARG A 345 14.34 2.53 25.23
C ARG A 345 13.01 2.48 24.49
N LYS A 346 12.63 3.60 23.90
CA LYS A 346 11.42 3.81 23.10
C LYS A 346 11.69 4.92 22.08
N ASN A 347 10.78 5.10 21.12
CA ASN A 347 10.89 6.13 20.08
C ASN A 347 12.17 5.97 19.25
N VAL A 348 12.45 4.77 18.74
CA VAL A 348 13.55 4.64 17.78
C VAL A 348 13.23 5.55 16.59
N SER A 349 14.12 6.49 16.36
CA SER A 349 13.95 7.59 15.42
C SER A 349 15.16 7.67 14.50
N VAL A 350 14.95 8.19 13.30
CA VAL A 350 16.00 8.44 12.32
C VAL A 350 16.18 9.94 12.18
N LYS A 351 17.42 10.41 12.33
CA LYS A 351 17.81 11.81 12.17
C LYS A 351 18.72 11.98 10.95
N LEU A 352 18.59 13.09 10.24
CA LEU A 352 19.46 13.41 9.11
C LEU A 352 20.32 14.64 9.39
N SER A 353 21.59 14.55 9.00
CA SER A 353 22.54 15.66 8.96
C SER A 353 22.98 15.94 7.53
N SER A 354 22.99 17.22 7.15
CA SER A 354 23.47 17.71 5.85
C SER A 354 24.78 18.49 5.96
N ASP A 355 25.40 18.53 7.14
CA ASP A 355 26.57 19.34 7.47
C ASP A 355 27.69 18.52 8.14
N GLU A 356 27.79 17.25 7.74
CA GLU A 356 28.80 16.29 8.20
C GLU A 356 28.72 15.98 9.71
N GLY A 357 27.49 15.88 10.24
CA GLY A 357 27.20 15.42 11.61
C GLY A 357 27.19 16.53 12.66
N LYS A 358 27.33 17.80 12.26
CA LYS A 358 27.35 18.95 13.18
C LYS A 358 25.96 19.28 13.72
N THR A 359 24.93 19.23 12.87
CA THR A 359 23.52 19.43 13.24
C THR A 359 22.62 18.32 12.66
N TRP A 360 21.50 18.09 13.32
CA TRP A 360 20.50 17.04 13.08
C TRP A 360 19.06 17.60 13.09
N PRO A 361 18.74 18.59 12.23
CA PRO A 361 17.47 19.33 12.29
C PRO A 361 16.25 18.52 11.81
N VAL A 362 16.46 17.37 11.18
CA VAL A 362 15.40 16.50 10.66
C VAL A 362 15.37 15.23 11.49
N SER A 363 14.19 14.86 12.01
CA SER A 363 13.97 13.64 12.78
C SER A 363 12.59 13.06 12.46
N ARG A 364 12.51 11.74 12.28
CA ARG A 364 11.24 11.02 12.14
C ARG A 364 11.27 9.71 12.90
N VAL A 365 10.21 9.44 13.68
CA VAL A 365 10.07 8.22 14.48
C VAL A 365 9.77 7.04 13.54
N ILE A 366 10.52 5.94 13.66
CA ILE A 366 10.22 4.68 12.96
C ILE A 366 9.52 3.67 13.88
N GLU A 367 9.72 3.73 15.20
CA GLU A 367 9.02 2.87 16.17
C GLU A 367 8.72 3.63 17.46
N PRO A 368 7.45 4.01 17.73
CA PRO A 368 7.09 4.79 18.91
C PRO A 368 7.06 3.98 20.20
N ASN A 369 6.98 2.65 20.13
CA ASN A 369 6.87 1.79 21.31
C ASN A 369 8.24 1.38 21.87
N GLY A 370 8.23 0.46 22.85
CA GLY A 370 9.46 -0.14 23.41
C GLY A 370 10.33 -0.73 22.30
N SER A 371 11.54 -0.17 22.18
CA SER A 371 12.41 -0.35 21.02
C SER A 371 13.84 0.06 21.36
N GLY A 372 14.83 -0.72 20.91
CA GLY A 372 16.19 -0.72 21.44
C GLY A 372 17.28 -0.42 20.41
N TYR A 373 18.21 -1.36 20.28
CA TYR A 373 19.40 -1.21 19.42
C TYR A 373 18.97 -1.09 17.96
N SER A 374 19.73 -0.34 17.17
CA SER A 374 19.50 -0.18 15.74
C SER A 374 20.81 -0.03 14.99
N ASP A 375 20.90 -0.58 13.78
CA ASP A 375 22.01 -0.36 12.86
C ASP A 375 21.51 0.07 11.48
N LEU A 376 22.32 0.89 10.79
CA LEU A 376 21.95 1.51 9.52
C LEU A 376 22.89 1.12 8.38
N THR A 377 22.34 0.95 7.19
CA THR A 377 23.10 0.88 5.94
C THR A 377 22.28 1.48 4.79
N THR A 378 22.84 1.56 3.58
CA THR A 378 22.16 2.12 2.42
C THR A 378 22.33 1.28 1.17
N LEU A 379 21.28 1.23 0.33
CA LEU A 379 21.36 0.75 -1.04
C LEU A 379 21.92 1.85 -1.95
N GLU A 380 22.37 1.45 -3.15
CA GLU A 380 22.95 2.36 -4.15
C GLU A 380 21.98 3.46 -4.60
N ASP A 381 20.67 3.16 -4.61
CA ASP A 381 19.61 4.12 -4.96
C ASP A 381 19.32 5.17 -3.87
N GLY A 382 20.00 5.11 -2.73
CA GLY A 382 19.82 6.02 -1.60
C GLY A 382 18.76 5.56 -0.58
N THR A 383 18.17 4.37 -0.75
CA THR A 383 17.33 3.73 0.26
C THR A 383 18.14 3.49 1.53
N ILE A 384 17.59 3.89 2.66
CA ILE A 384 18.14 3.66 3.99
C ILE A 384 17.49 2.39 4.56
N LEU A 385 18.30 1.46 5.05
CA LEU A 385 17.84 0.29 5.80
C LEU A 385 18.21 0.46 7.27
N CYS A 386 17.25 0.18 8.15
CA CYS A 386 17.43 0.19 9.60
C CYS A 386 17.03 -1.16 10.18
N LEU A 387 17.99 -1.95 10.65
CA LEU A 387 17.71 -3.18 11.41
C LEU A 387 17.65 -2.82 12.90
N TYR A 388 16.50 -3.01 13.55
CA TYR A 388 16.30 -2.57 14.93
C TYR A 388 15.48 -3.54 15.78
N GLU A 389 15.69 -3.45 17.10
CA GLU A 389 14.98 -4.19 18.14
C GLU A 389 13.62 -3.55 18.44
N ARG A 390 12.51 -4.30 18.38
CA ARG A 390 11.17 -3.80 18.76
C ARG A 390 10.27 -4.81 19.46
N GLY A 391 9.19 -4.30 20.04
CA GLY A 391 8.21 -5.09 20.80
C GLY A 391 8.76 -5.49 22.16
N SER A 392 7.94 -6.11 23.01
CA SER A 392 8.34 -6.58 24.34
C SER A 392 7.92 -8.03 24.52
N THR A 393 8.81 -8.90 25.00
CA THR A 393 8.49 -10.31 25.24
C THR A 393 7.59 -10.52 26.46
N ASP A 394 7.57 -9.57 27.40
CA ASP A 394 6.85 -9.70 28.67
C ASP A 394 5.86 -8.56 28.94
N GLY A 395 5.77 -7.56 28.04
CA GLY A 395 4.96 -6.36 28.17
C GLY A 395 5.41 -5.41 29.29
N LYS A 396 6.48 -5.74 30.01
CA LYS A 396 6.96 -5.02 31.20
C LYS A 396 8.29 -4.33 30.95
N SER A 397 9.16 -4.94 30.17
CA SER A 397 10.52 -4.47 29.87
C SER A 397 10.62 -3.88 28.47
N ASN A 398 11.31 -2.74 28.37
CA ASN A 398 11.73 -2.12 27.11
C ASN A 398 13.11 -2.62 26.63
N SER A 399 13.78 -3.49 27.40
CA SER A 399 15.08 -4.07 27.05
C SER A 399 15.01 -5.53 26.61
N SER A 400 13.88 -6.21 26.85
CA SER A 400 13.61 -7.58 26.40
C SER A 400 12.72 -7.53 25.16
N THR A 401 13.32 -7.18 24.02
CA THR A 401 12.58 -6.97 22.78
C THR A 401 12.14 -8.26 22.13
N GLY A 402 10.97 -8.24 21.48
CA GLY A 402 10.34 -9.43 20.93
C GLY A 402 10.76 -9.76 19.49
N VAL A 403 11.19 -8.77 18.72
CA VAL A 403 11.44 -8.90 17.28
C VAL A 403 12.63 -8.04 16.85
N LEU A 404 13.41 -8.52 15.88
CA LEU A 404 14.30 -7.71 15.05
C LEU A 404 13.64 -7.46 13.69
N THR A 405 13.56 -6.20 13.30
CA THR A 405 12.84 -5.73 12.10
C THR A 405 13.75 -4.90 11.23
N VAL A 406 13.75 -5.13 9.92
CA VAL A 406 14.31 -4.19 8.95
C VAL A 406 13.24 -3.21 8.52
N ALA A 407 13.48 -1.93 8.75
CA ALA A 407 12.72 -0.84 8.14
C ALA A 407 13.48 -0.31 6.91
N MET A 408 12.78 -0.03 5.82
CA MET A 408 13.35 0.62 4.63
C MET A 408 12.59 1.90 4.32
N PHE A 409 13.31 2.98 4.00
CA PHE A 409 12.78 4.31 3.70
C PHE A 409 13.88 5.17 3.05
N ASP A 410 13.54 6.31 2.46
CA ASP A 410 14.50 7.26 1.89
C ASP A 410 14.65 8.51 2.77
N ALA A 411 15.61 9.37 2.40
CA ALA A 411 15.83 10.62 3.11
C ALA A 411 14.63 11.58 3.03
N ASP A 412 13.81 11.50 1.98
CA ASP A 412 12.67 12.39 1.78
C ASP A 412 11.48 12.01 2.67
N TRP A 413 11.28 10.71 2.91
CA TRP A 413 10.39 10.20 3.92
C TRP A 413 10.78 10.73 5.30
N VAL A 414 12.07 10.69 5.67
CA VAL A 414 12.51 11.24 6.97
C VAL A 414 12.24 12.76 7.05
N LYS A 415 12.35 13.51 5.95
CA LYS A 415 12.04 14.95 5.89
C LYS A 415 10.54 15.28 5.93
N GLY A 416 9.66 14.32 5.67
CA GLY A 416 8.20 14.55 5.62
C GLY A 416 7.72 15.35 4.39
N ASN A 417 8.57 15.52 3.38
CA ASN A 417 8.28 16.24 2.15
C ASN A 417 8.32 15.27 0.98
N THR A 418 7.17 14.99 0.38
CA THR A 418 7.11 14.13 -0.80
C THR A 418 6.91 14.96 -2.05
N GLN A 419 7.85 14.92 -2.98
CA GLN A 419 7.77 15.66 -4.25
C GLN A 419 7.50 14.72 -5.42
N ALA A 420 6.64 15.16 -6.35
CA ALA A 420 6.33 14.44 -7.58
C ALA A 420 6.14 15.39 -8.76
N ASP A 421 6.20 14.83 -9.97
CA ASP A 421 5.71 15.51 -11.17
C ASP A 421 4.18 15.48 -11.21
N VAL A 422 3.62 14.31 -10.96
CA VAL A 422 2.17 14.05 -10.98
C VAL A 422 1.76 13.39 -9.66
N CYS A 423 0.78 13.97 -8.99
CA CYS A 423 0.10 13.37 -7.85
C CYS A 423 -1.30 12.90 -8.27
N VAL A 424 -1.57 11.61 -8.12
CA VAL A 424 -2.89 11.02 -8.33
C VAL A 424 -3.52 10.78 -6.97
N TYR A 425 -4.73 11.31 -6.76
CA TYR A 425 -5.48 11.15 -5.53
C TYR A 425 -6.66 10.20 -5.75
N GLY A 426 -6.67 9.08 -5.00
CA GLY A 426 -7.58 7.95 -5.14
C GLY A 426 -6.93 6.77 -5.88
N GLY A 427 -6.67 5.68 -5.18
CA GLY A 427 -6.18 4.39 -5.68
C GLY A 427 -7.28 3.52 -6.30
N THR A 428 -8.29 4.15 -6.90
CA THR A 428 -9.32 3.47 -7.68
C THR A 428 -8.73 2.87 -8.96
N SER A 429 -9.51 2.08 -9.70
CA SER A 429 -9.07 1.54 -10.99
C SER A 429 -8.57 2.63 -11.96
N GLY A 430 -9.27 3.76 -12.05
CA GLY A 430 -8.85 4.92 -12.81
C GLY A 430 -7.57 5.54 -12.27
N GLY A 431 -7.44 5.66 -10.94
CA GLY A 431 -6.25 6.21 -10.30
C GLY A 431 -4.98 5.40 -10.57
N VAL A 432 -5.05 4.08 -10.45
CA VAL A 432 -3.92 3.20 -10.76
C VAL A 432 -3.54 3.33 -12.24
N VAL A 433 -4.52 3.31 -13.14
CA VAL A 433 -4.28 3.47 -14.58
C VAL A 433 -3.64 4.82 -14.91
N ALA A 434 -4.09 5.92 -14.28
CA ALA A 434 -3.49 7.24 -14.45
C ALA A 434 -2.03 7.25 -13.99
N ALA A 435 -1.78 6.68 -12.82
CA ALA A 435 -0.45 6.67 -12.22
C ALA A 435 0.53 5.85 -13.06
N VAL A 436 0.12 4.67 -13.52
CA VAL A 436 0.89 3.80 -14.42
C VAL A 436 1.20 4.51 -15.74
N GLN A 437 0.23 5.17 -16.36
CA GLN A 437 0.45 5.93 -17.60
C GLN A 437 1.49 7.03 -17.40
N ALA A 438 1.34 7.86 -16.36
CA ALA A 438 2.26 8.96 -16.09
C ALA A 438 3.69 8.45 -15.81
N ALA A 439 3.82 7.36 -15.06
CA ALA A 439 5.13 6.75 -14.78
C ALA A 439 5.77 6.13 -16.03
N ARG A 440 4.98 5.47 -16.90
CA ARG A 440 5.44 4.98 -18.21
C ARG A 440 5.83 6.12 -19.17
N MET A 441 5.34 7.34 -18.94
CA MET A 441 5.79 8.56 -19.62
C MET A 441 7.01 9.23 -18.96
N GLY A 442 7.67 8.54 -18.02
CA GLY A 442 8.91 8.96 -17.40
C GLY A 442 8.75 10.03 -16.31
N LYS A 443 7.55 10.18 -15.74
CA LYS A 443 7.29 11.13 -14.65
C LYS A 443 7.52 10.48 -13.28
N LYS A 444 7.96 11.26 -12.30
CA LYS A 444 7.90 10.86 -10.88
C LYS A 444 6.44 10.95 -10.41
N VAL A 445 5.85 9.81 -10.07
CA VAL A 445 4.43 9.72 -9.74
C VAL A 445 4.21 9.28 -8.31
N ILE A 446 3.31 9.96 -7.62
CA ILE A 446 2.75 9.53 -6.34
C ILE A 446 1.28 9.21 -6.53
N LEU A 447 0.86 8.03 -6.10
CA LEU A 447 -0.54 7.63 -5.96
C LEU A 447 -0.91 7.63 -4.47
N LEU A 448 -1.82 8.50 -4.08
CA LEU A 448 -2.36 8.60 -2.73
C LEU A 448 -3.66 7.81 -2.64
N GLU A 449 -3.67 6.70 -1.92
CA GLU A 449 -4.85 5.88 -1.67
C GLU A 449 -5.38 6.18 -0.25
N PRO A 450 -6.60 6.76 -0.11
CA PRO A 450 -7.15 7.11 1.20
C PRO A 450 -7.37 5.91 2.14
N GLY A 451 -7.60 4.72 1.59
CA GLY A 451 -7.65 3.44 2.29
C GLY A 451 -6.39 2.60 2.03
N ARG A 452 -6.56 1.28 1.89
CA ARG A 452 -5.43 0.32 1.84
C ARG A 452 -5.34 -0.51 0.57
N HIS A 453 -6.36 -0.46 -0.27
CA HIS A 453 -6.55 -1.38 -1.38
C HIS A 453 -6.59 -0.63 -2.69
N LEU A 454 -5.84 -1.11 -3.68
CA LEU A 454 -5.87 -0.56 -5.03
C LEU A 454 -6.97 -1.21 -5.87
N GLY A 455 -7.55 -0.44 -6.78
CA GLY A 455 -8.54 -0.91 -7.76
C GLY A 455 -9.98 -0.48 -7.50
N GLY A 456 -10.26 0.13 -6.34
CA GLY A 456 -11.59 0.69 -6.03
C GLY A 456 -12.71 -0.35 -6.13
N MET A 457 -13.78 -0.05 -6.86
CA MET A 457 -14.95 -0.94 -6.95
C MET A 457 -14.60 -2.27 -7.61
N THR A 458 -13.65 -2.30 -8.55
CA THR A 458 -13.26 -3.52 -9.29
C THR A 458 -12.61 -4.56 -8.37
N SER A 459 -11.72 -4.14 -7.46
CA SER A 459 -11.14 -5.01 -6.42
C SER A 459 -11.98 -5.08 -5.14
N GLY A 460 -12.92 -4.15 -4.96
CA GLY A 460 -13.86 -4.10 -3.85
C GLY A 460 -15.19 -4.82 -4.10
N GLY A 461 -15.20 -5.83 -4.97
CA GLY A 461 -16.32 -6.76 -5.14
C GLY A 461 -17.14 -6.63 -6.43
N LEU A 462 -16.92 -5.60 -7.27
CA LEU A 462 -17.53 -5.54 -8.60
C LEU A 462 -16.80 -6.49 -9.58
N SER A 463 -17.06 -7.78 -9.45
CA SER A 463 -16.40 -8.84 -10.23
C SER A 463 -17.02 -9.06 -11.62
N ALA A 464 -18.31 -8.77 -11.80
CA ALA A 464 -19.01 -8.77 -13.08
C ALA A 464 -19.13 -7.34 -13.63
N VAL A 465 -18.04 -6.83 -14.20
CA VAL A 465 -17.91 -5.44 -14.67
C VAL A 465 -18.75 -5.16 -15.92
N ASP A 466 -19.52 -4.07 -15.89
CA ASP A 466 -20.26 -3.53 -17.02
C ASP A 466 -19.33 -2.80 -18.01
N ILE A 467 -19.28 -3.25 -19.27
CA ILE A 467 -18.38 -2.70 -20.30
C ILE A 467 -19.08 -2.06 -21.51
N GLY A 468 -20.36 -2.37 -21.74
CA GLY A 468 -21.04 -1.97 -22.97
C GLY A 468 -20.44 -2.66 -24.20
N ASP A 469 -19.94 -1.89 -25.17
CA ASP A 469 -19.28 -2.42 -26.37
C ASP A 469 -17.76 -2.50 -26.14
N PRO A 470 -17.15 -3.71 -26.07
CA PRO A 470 -15.74 -3.86 -25.70
C PRO A 470 -14.76 -3.21 -26.68
N ARG A 471 -15.17 -3.01 -27.93
CA ARG A 471 -14.36 -2.31 -28.95
C ARG A 471 -14.11 -0.84 -28.61
N THR A 472 -14.84 -0.29 -27.64
CA THR A 472 -14.66 1.09 -27.15
C THR A 472 -13.59 1.24 -26.07
N VAL A 473 -13.10 0.12 -25.52
CA VAL A 473 -12.08 0.11 -24.47
C VAL A 473 -10.71 -0.12 -25.09
N GLY A 474 -9.76 0.78 -24.83
CA GLY A 474 -8.40 0.73 -25.36
C GLY A 474 -7.33 0.86 -24.26
N GLY A 475 -6.10 1.08 -24.68
CA GLY A 475 -4.97 1.42 -23.81
C GLY A 475 -4.77 0.46 -22.62
N ILE A 476 -4.45 1.03 -21.46
CA ILE A 476 -4.14 0.30 -20.24
C ILE A 476 -5.39 -0.41 -19.69
N ALA A 477 -6.60 0.14 -19.88
CA ALA A 477 -7.82 -0.56 -19.50
C ALA A 477 -7.94 -1.91 -20.22
N ARG A 478 -7.68 -1.92 -21.53
CA ARG A 478 -7.63 -3.14 -22.34
C ARG A 478 -6.51 -4.08 -21.88
N GLU A 479 -5.33 -3.55 -21.59
CA GLU A 479 -4.19 -4.31 -21.05
C GLU A 479 -4.56 -5.01 -19.73
N TYR A 480 -5.08 -4.25 -18.75
CA TYR A 480 -5.48 -4.74 -17.44
C TYR A 480 -6.43 -5.93 -17.55
N PHE A 481 -7.55 -5.74 -18.25
CA PHE A 481 -8.56 -6.79 -18.42
C PHE A 481 -8.03 -8.01 -19.17
N THR A 482 -7.13 -7.82 -20.14
CA THR A 482 -6.47 -8.92 -20.86
C THR A 482 -5.55 -9.72 -19.95
N ARG A 483 -4.71 -9.04 -19.15
CA ARG A 483 -3.82 -9.68 -18.16
C ARG A 483 -4.62 -10.39 -17.08
N LEU A 484 -5.72 -9.78 -16.63
CA LEU A 484 -6.56 -10.31 -15.56
C LEU A 484 -7.27 -11.60 -15.97
N VAL A 485 -7.79 -11.68 -17.19
CA VAL A 485 -8.45 -12.91 -17.69
C VAL A 485 -7.43 -14.01 -18.01
N ALA A 486 -6.21 -13.62 -18.41
CA ALA A 486 -5.11 -14.56 -18.67
C ALA A 486 -4.64 -15.33 -17.42
N THR A 487 -4.85 -14.80 -16.20
CA THR A 487 -4.52 -15.54 -14.95
C THR A 487 -5.33 -16.83 -14.80
N TYR A 488 -6.50 -16.92 -15.45
CA TYR A 488 -7.35 -18.11 -15.49
C TYR A 488 -7.20 -18.90 -16.80
N GLY A 489 -6.17 -18.62 -17.61
CA GLY A 489 -5.92 -19.32 -18.87
C GLY A 489 -6.92 -19.00 -20.00
N ASN A 490 -7.63 -17.87 -19.89
CA ASN A 490 -8.62 -17.43 -20.87
C ASN A 490 -8.06 -16.27 -21.73
N GLU A 491 -8.61 -16.11 -22.93
CA GLU A 491 -8.26 -15.03 -23.85
C GLU A 491 -9.51 -14.20 -24.24
N LEU A 492 -9.30 -12.89 -24.44
CA LEU A 492 -10.35 -11.95 -24.83
C LEU A 492 -10.21 -11.57 -26.30
N ASN A 493 -11.32 -11.59 -27.04
CA ASN A 493 -11.37 -11.07 -28.39
C ASN A 493 -12.09 -9.72 -28.44
N TRP A 494 -11.30 -8.66 -28.45
CA TRP A 494 -11.77 -7.27 -28.41
C TRP A 494 -12.45 -6.78 -29.70
N ASP A 495 -12.32 -7.50 -30.83
CA ASP A 495 -12.84 -7.06 -32.14
C ASP A 495 -14.33 -7.37 -32.34
N GLN A 496 -14.96 -8.06 -31.39
CA GLN A 496 -16.36 -8.44 -31.45
C GLN A 496 -17.08 -8.14 -30.13
N PRO A 497 -18.41 -7.91 -30.16
CA PRO A 497 -19.18 -7.77 -28.94
C PRO A 497 -19.03 -9.02 -28.06
N PHE A 498 -18.78 -8.82 -26.77
CA PHE A 498 -18.84 -9.91 -25.79
C PHE A 498 -20.30 -10.35 -25.66
N ARG A 499 -20.64 -11.54 -26.19
CA ARG A 499 -22.00 -12.10 -26.15
C ARG A 499 -22.09 -13.18 -25.11
N HIS A 500 -23.19 -13.16 -24.34
CA HIS A 500 -23.62 -14.27 -23.51
C HIS A 500 -23.95 -15.46 -24.43
N HIS A 501 -23.11 -16.51 -24.42
CA HIS A 501 -23.16 -17.72 -25.27
C HIS A 501 -22.62 -17.61 -26.72
N GLY A 502 -21.45 -17.00 -26.91
CA GLY A 502 -20.69 -17.06 -28.18
C GLY A 502 -19.18 -17.24 -27.98
N LYS A 503 -18.42 -17.37 -29.07
CA LYS A 503 -16.94 -17.26 -29.01
C LYS A 503 -16.59 -15.83 -28.59
N GLY A 504 -15.74 -15.65 -27.58
CA GLY A 504 -15.14 -14.34 -27.24
C GLY A 504 -15.16 -13.89 -25.78
N GLY A 505 -15.69 -14.68 -24.84
CA GLY A 505 -15.63 -14.41 -23.39
C GLY A 505 -16.16 -15.60 -22.57
N PRO A 506 -15.90 -15.67 -21.24
CA PRO A 506 -16.29 -16.81 -20.41
C PRO A 506 -17.81 -17.00 -20.33
N ALA A 507 -18.24 -18.26 -20.17
CA ALA A 507 -19.64 -18.69 -20.23
C ALA A 507 -20.53 -18.18 -19.06
N THR A 508 -19.95 -17.45 -18.10
CA THR A 508 -20.50 -17.14 -16.77
C THR A 508 -21.06 -15.72 -16.60
N GLY A 509 -21.19 -14.93 -17.66
CA GLY A 509 -22.09 -13.76 -17.65
C GLY A 509 -21.49 -12.38 -17.38
N GLY A 510 -20.17 -12.28 -17.43
CA GLY A 510 -19.42 -11.05 -17.67
C GLY A 510 -18.15 -11.39 -18.44
N ALA A 511 -17.56 -10.45 -19.17
CA ALA A 511 -16.29 -10.71 -19.87
C ALA A 511 -15.12 -11.01 -18.92
N TYR A 512 -15.30 -10.74 -17.62
CA TYR A 512 -14.23 -10.68 -16.62
C TYR A 512 -14.60 -11.34 -15.28
N SER A 513 -15.54 -12.29 -15.20
CA SER A 513 -15.92 -12.95 -13.93
C SER A 513 -14.68 -13.42 -13.13
N ILE A 514 -14.20 -12.60 -12.18
CA ILE A 514 -12.87 -12.71 -11.57
C ILE A 514 -12.98 -12.42 -10.07
N GLU A 515 -12.14 -13.10 -9.30
CA GLU A 515 -12.02 -12.94 -7.85
C GLU A 515 -11.45 -11.56 -7.46
N PRO A 516 -12.05 -10.85 -6.49
CA PRO A 516 -11.61 -9.51 -6.08
C PRO A 516 -10.13 -9.38 -5.70
N HIS A 517 -9.57 -10.32 -4.93
CA HIS A 517 -8.15 -10.28 -4.56
C HIS A 517 -7.21 -10.37 -5.77
N VAL A 518 -7.57 -11.17 -6.80
CA VAL A 518 -6.78 -11.26 -8.05
C VAL A 518 -6.80 -9.95 -8.82
N ALA A 519 -7.94 -9.23 -8.79
CA ALA A 519 -8.06 -7.90 -9.37
C ALA A 519 -7.16 -6.88 -8.66
N GLU A 520 -7.10 -6.91 -7.32
CA GLU A 520 -6.22 -6.07 -6.49
C GLU A 520 -4.74 -6.36 -6.75
N GLU A 521 -4.33 -7.62 -6.69
CA GLU A 521 -2.95 -8.06 -6.92
C GLU A 521 -2.42 -7.61 -8.28
N LEU A 522 -3.26 -7.61 -9.32
CA LEU A 522 -2.85 -7.14 -10.64
C LEU A 522 -2.65 -5.62 -10.66
N PHE A 523 -3.48 -4.84 -9.98
CA PHE A 523 -3.27 -3.39 -9.87
C PHE A 523 -2.00 -3.07 -9.09
N ASP A 524 -1.76 -3.74 -7.96
CA ASP A 524 -0.52 -3.59 -7.19
C ASP A 524 0.70 -3.89 -8.06
N ARG A 525 0.67 -5.00 -8.81
CA ARG A 525 1.75 -5.39 -9.71
C ARG A 525 1.96 -4.40 -10.84
N MET A 526 0.89 -3.90 -11.47
CA MET A 526 1.00 -2.89 -12.53
C MET A 526 1.59 -1.58 -12.03
N ALA A 527 1.20 -1.13 -10.84
CA ALA A 527 1.78 0.05 -10.20
C ALA A 527 3.27 -0.15 -9.89
N GLN A 528 3.62 -1.32 -9.33
CA GLN A 528 5.00 -1.68 -9.01
C GLN A 528 5.87 -1.78 -10.28
N GLU A 529 5.42 -2.50 -11.31
CA GLU A 529 6.11 -2.63 -12.61
C GLU A 529 6.39 -1.27 -13.27
N ALA A 530 5.52 -0.29 -13.05
CA ALA A 530 5.67 1.06 -13.59
C ALA A 530 6.52 2.00 -12.72
N GLY A 531 6.91 1.58 -11.51
CA GLY A 531 7.66 2.43 -10.57
C GLY A 531 6.82 3.52 -9.91
N VAL A 532 5.52 3.31 -9.73
CA VAL A 532 4.62 4.26 -9.05
C VAL A 532 4.85 4.21 -7.54
N ARG A 533 5.06 5.36 -6.90
CA ARG A 533 5.08 5.46 -5.43
C ARG A 533 3.65 5.48 -4.89
N VAL A 534 3.22 4.37 -4.30
CA VAL A 534 1.89 4.27 -3.66
C VAL A 534 2.00 4.61 -2.17
N ILE A 535 1.19 5.55 -1.70
CA ILE A 535 1.03 5.86 -0.26
C ILE A 535 -0.40 5.50 0.13
N LYS A 536 -0.52 4.48 0.98
CA LYS A 536 -1.79 4.00 1.55
C LYS A 536 -2.14 4.77 2.82
N ASP A 537 -3.39 4.67 3.27
CA ASP A 537 -3.98 5.40 4.39
C ASP A 537 -3.84 6.95 4.22
N ALA A 538 -3.78 7.43 2.97
CA ALA A 538 -3.46 8.81 2.61
C ALA A 538 -4.71 9.71 2.53
N ARG A 539 -5.39 9.91 3.65
CA ARG A 539 -6.60 10.77 3.75
C ARG A 539 -6.26 12.25 3.59
N LEU A 540 -6.99 12.96 2.72
CA LEU A 540 -6.75 14.36 2.41
C LEU A 540 -7.35 15.25 3.50
N LYS A 541 -6.53 16.16 4.04
CA LYS A 541 -6.97 17.14 5.04
C LYS A 541 -7.21 18.52 4.43
N SER A 542 -6.31 18.98 3.56
CA SER A 542 -6.41 20.32 2.96
C SER A 542 -5.55 20.46 1.71
N VAL A 543 -5.94 21.38 0.83
CA VAL A 543 -5.19 21.80 -0.35
C VAL A 543 -4.66 23.22 -0.16
N THR A 544 -3.38 23.44 -0.45
CA THR A 544 -2.80 24.78 -0.56
C THR A 544 -2.62 25.14 -2.02
N LYS A 545 -3.12 26.33 -2.41
CA LYS A 545 -3.00 26.87 -3.76
C LYS A 545 -2.20 28.16 -3.79
N ASN A 546 -1.60 28.43 -4.94
CA ASN A 546 -1.10 29.74 -5.32
C ASN A 546 -1.86 30.17 -6.57
N ASN A 547 -2.68 31.22 -6.46
CA ASN A 547 -3.69 31.56 -7.46
C ASN A 547 -4.59 30.33 -7.78
N SER A 548 -4.71 29.96 -9.06
CA SER A 548 -5.43 28.79 -9.54
C SER A 548 -4.66 27.48 -9.39
N SER A 549 -3.35 27.49 -9.14
CA SER A 549 -2.55 26.26 -9.14
C SER A 549 -2.44 25.63 -7.75
N ILE A 550 -2.74 24.34 -7.65
CA ILE A 550 -2.43 23.53 -6.46
C ILE A 550 -0.91 23.45 -6.29
N GLN A 551 -0.43 23.69 -5.08
CA GLN A 551 0.99 23.60 -4.73
C GLN A 551 1.27 22.41 -3.83
N LYS A 552 0.35 22.13 -2.90
CA LYS A 552 0.59 21.16 -1.83
C LYS A 552 -0.71 20.55 -1.34
N LEU A 553 -0.70 19.24 -1.12
CA LEU A 553 -1.69 18.52 -0.35
C LEU A 553 -1.14 18.29 1.06
N THR A 554 -1.99 18.45 2.06
CA THR A 554 -1.71 18.05 3.44
C THR A 554 -2.63 16.88 3.79
N LEU A 555 -2.07 15.82 4.34
CA LEU A 555 -2.80 14.62 4.77
C LEU A 555 -3.22 14.72 6.25
N GLU A 556 -4.12 13.82 6.70
CA GLU A 556 -4.59 13.81 8.09
C GLU A 556 -3.48 13.56 9.12
N ASP A 557 -2.45 12.79 8.75
CA ASP A 557 -1.26 12.52 9.58
C ASP A 557 -0.25 13.68 9.63
N GLY A 558 -0.49 14.76 8.88
CA GLY A 558 0.39 15.92 8.78
C GLY A 558 1.45 15.84 7.68
N ALA A 559 1.57 14.71 6.98
CA ALA A 559 2.46 14.59 5.84
C ALA A 559 2.04 15.53 4.70
N THR A 560 3.02 15.96 3.91
CA THR A 560 2.75 16.86 2.78
C THR A 560 3.26 16.30 1.46
N VAL A 561 2.48 16.56 0.41
CA VAL A 561 2.76 16.14 -0.96
C VAL A 561 2.75 17.37 -1.85
N ILE A 562 3.87 17.62 -2.51
CA ILE A 562 4.05 18.72 -3.45
C ILE A 562 4.17 18.10 -4.85
N ALA A 563 3.34 18.54 -5.79
CA ALA A 563 3.42 18.09 -7.16
C ALA A 563 3.12 19.22 -8.14
N ARG A 564 3.50 19.02 -9.41
CA ARG A 564 3.26 20.01 -10.47
C ARG A 564 1.88 19.84 -11.10
N MET A 565 1.43 18.59 -11.25
CA MET A 565 0.12 18.24 -11.76
C MET A 565 -0.63 17.32 -10.80
N PHE A 566 -1.95 17.44 -10.79
CA PHE A 566 -2.83 16.67 -9.92
C PHE A 566 -3.94 15.99 -10.71
N ILE A 567 -4.32 14.78 -10.30
CA ILE A 567 -5.45 14.05 -10.85
C ILE A 567 -6.33 13.59 -9.70
N ASP A 568 -7.58 14.05 -9.66
CA ASP A 568 -8.63 13.50 -8.81
C ASP A 568 -9.25 12.28 -9.51
N ALA A 569 -8.98 11.12 -8.92
CA ALA A 569 -9.49 9.82 -9.32
C ALA A 569 -10.29 9.17 -8.19
N THR A 570 -10.78 9.92 -7.20
CA THR A 570 -11.71 9.36 -6.22
C THR A 570 -13.12 9.29 -6.81
N TYR A 571 -13.96 8.42 -6.25
CA TYR A 571 -15.37 8.33 -6.65
C TYR A 571 -16.17 9.54 -6.16
N GLU A 572 -15.68 10.22 -5.14
CA GLU A 572 -16.32 11.32 -4.43
C GLU A 572 -15.95 12.71 -4.97
N GLY A 573 -14.81 12.83 -5.65
CA GLY A 573 -14.25 14.11 -6.09
C GLY A 573 -13.75 14.98 -4.93
N ASP A 574 -13.01 14.38 -4.00
CA ASP A 574 -12.60 15.05 -2.76
C ASP A 574 -11.46 16.05 -2.96
N LEU A 575 -10.54 15.76 -3.89
CA LEU A 575 -9.45 16.68 -4.19
C LEU A 575 -9.97 17.90 -4.93
N MET A 576 -10.88 17.72 -5.90
CA MET A 576 -11.50 18.85 -6.60
C MET A 576 -12.29 19.75 -5.65
N ALA A 577 -13.06 19.16 -4.74
CA ALA A 577 -13.84 19.91 -3.76
C ALA A 577 -12.92 20.69 -2.82
N SER A 578 -11.86 20.05 -2.32
CA SER A 578 -10.86 20.69 -1.45
C SER A 578 -10.04 21.78 -2.16
N ALA A 579 -9.89 21.69 -3.49
CA ALA A 579 -9.23 22.71 -4.31
C ALA A 579 -10.13 23.91 -4.66
N GLY A 580 -11.41 23.87 -4.24
CA GLY A 580 -12.40 24.92 -4.50
C GLY A 580 -12.93 24.92 -5.93
N VAL A 581 -12.90 23.78 -6.62
CA VAL A 581 -13.53 23.61 -7.94
C VAL A 581 -15.04 23.52 -7.77
N SER A 582 -15.80 24.14 -8.67
CA SER A 582 -17.26 24.08 -8.66
C SER A 582 -17.78 22.68 -8.96
N TYR A 583 -18.74 22.23 -8.16
CA TYR A 583 -19.41 20.95 -8.35
C TYR A 583 -20.90 21.04 -8.00
N THR A 584 -21.66 20.01 -8.32
CA THR A 584 -23.07 19.87 -7.96
C THR A 584 -23.39 18.49 -7.40
N LEU A 585 -24.36 18.46 -6.48
CA LEU A 585 -25.03 17.27 -5.96
C LEU A 585 -26.52 17.27 -6.31
N MET A 586 -26.95 18.20 -7.17
CA MET A 586 -28.34 18.33 -7.59
C MET A 586 -28.57 17.43 -8.78
N ARG A 587 -29.67 16.70 -8.80
CA ARG A 587 -30.27 16.27 -10.05
C ARG A 587 -30.87 17.49 -10.71
N GLU A 588 -30.28 17.87 -11.82
CA GLU A 588 -30.65 19.11 -12.48
C GLU A 588 -32.03 18.96 -13.11
N GLY A 589 -32.87 20.00 -13.00
CA GLY A 589 -34.18 19.99 -13.66
C GLY A 589 -34.02 19.99 -15.17
N ASN A 590 -35.00 19.43 -15.88
CA ASN A 590 -35.04 19.35 -17.34
C ASN A 590 -34.72 20.69 -18.03
N ALA A 591 -35.20 21.80 -17.46
CA ALA A 591 -34.99 23.14 -17.99
C ALA A 591 -33.52 23.60 -18.00
N LYS A 592 -32.65 23.08 -17.11
CA LYS A 592 -31.27 23.57 -16.98
C LYS A 592 -30.43 23.31 -18.23
N TYR A 593 -30.58 22.12 -18.82
CA TYR A 593 -29.81 21.68 -20.00
C TYR A 593 -30.71 21.20 -21.16
N GLY A 594 -32.02 21.43 -21.07
CA GLY A 594 -32.99 20.95 -22.06
C GLY A 594 -33.07 19.42 -22.13
N GLU A 595 -32.81 18.73 -21.03
CA GLU A 595 -32.85 17.27 -20.94
C GLU A 595 -34.28 16.76 -20.70
N LYS A 596 -34.53 15.48 -20.97
CA LYS A 596 -35.86 14.87 -20.78
C LYS A 596 -35.91 14.00 -19.53
N PHE A 597 -34.84 13.29 -19.25
CA PHE A 597 -34.80 12.28 -18.19
C PHE A 597 -34.13 12.76 -16.91
N ASN A 598 -33.74 14.03 -16.83
CA ASN A 598 -33.12 14.57 -15.63
C ASN A 598 -34.18 15.04 -14.61
N GLY A 599 -33.73 15.45 -13.42
CA GLY A 599 -34.58 15.91 -12.32
C GLY A 599 -35.32 14.77 -11.61
N ILE A 600 -36.44 15.12 -10.98
CA ILE A 600 -37.34 14.16 -10.34
C ILE A 600 -37.90 13.21 -11.40
N GLN A 601 -37.82 11.90 -11.14
CA GLN A 601 -38.26 10.88 -12.09
C GLN A 601 -39.03 9.77 -11.37
N TYR A 602 -40.26 9.54 -11.82
CA TYR A 602 -41.09 8.39 -11.46
C TYR A 602 -42.16 8.20 -12.54
N GLU A 603 -42.77 7.02 -12.60
CA GLU A 603 -43.86 6.79 -13.56
C GLU A 603 -45.13 7.54 -13.14
N LYS A 604 -45.66 8.39 -14.03
CA LYS A 604 -46.89 9.17 -13.76
C LYS A 604 -48.06 8.27 -13.35
N ASN A 605 -48.21 7.13 -14.05
CA ASN A 605 -49.12 6.06 -13.69
C ASN A 605 -48.27 4.82 -13.44
N TYR A 606 -48.30 4.27 -12.24
CA TYR A 606 -47.54 3.06 -11.90
C TYR A 606 -47.96 1.90 -12.81
N ARG A 607 -47.01 1.29 -13.54
CA ARG A 607 -47.26 0.12 -14.37
C ARG A 607 -46.54 -1.10 -13.82
N PRO A 608 -47.25 -2.03 -13.14
CA PRO A 608 -46.61 -3.22 -12.61
C PRO A 608 -46.05 -4.09 -13.73
N ARG A 609 -44.93 -4.76 -13.46
CA ARG A 609 -44.27 -5.66 -14.40
C ARG A 609 -44.60 -7.11 -14.04
N LEU A 610 -45.83 -7.50 -14.36
CA LEU A 610 -46.44 -8.79 -13.96
C LEU A 610 -46.08 -9.98 -14.88
N ASN A 611 -45.83 -9.73 -16.18
CA ASN A 611 -45.69 -10.77 -17.19
C ASN A 611 -44.23 -11.26 -17.38
N HIS A 612 -43.54 -11.65 -16.32
CA HIS A 612 -42.21 -12.24 -16.43
C HIS A 612 -42.31 -13.74 -16.71
N LEU A 613 -41.72 -14.20 -17.83
CA LEU A 613 -41.58 -15.63 -18.10
C LEU A 613 -40.61 -16.26 -17.07
N GLN A 614 -40.73 -17.57 -16.84
CA GLN A 614 -39.71 -18.28 -16.06
C GLN A 614 -38.33 -18.11 -16.72
N PRO A 615 -37.34 -17.56 -16.01
CA PRO A 615 -36.01 -17.38 -16.54
C PRO A 615 -35.24 -18.71 -16.61
N GLY A 616 -34.28 -18.79 -17.54
CA GLY A 616 -33.39 -19.94 -17.65
C GLY A 616 -32.38 -20.02 -16.49
N PRO A 617 -31.41 -20.97 -16.56
CA PRO A 617 -30.36 -21.12 -15.55
C PRO A 617 -29.56 -19.83 -15.28
N ASN A 618 -29.42 -18.95 -16.29
CA ASN A 618 -28.76 -17.65 -16.18
C ASN A 618 -29.64 -16.53 -15.58
N GLY A 619 -30.83 -16.87 -15.08
CA GLY A 619 -31.74 -15.90 -14.48
C GLY A 619 -32.39 -14.91 -15.45
N ARG A 620 -32.22 -15.09 -16.77
CA ARG A 620 -32.84 -14.25 -17.81
C ARG A 620 -33.80 -15.01 -18.72
N VAL A 621 -34.74 -14.28 -19.31
CA VAL A 621 -35.63 -14.75 -20.38
C VAL A 621 -35.08 -14.33 -21.75
N ARG A 622 -35.60 -14.90 -22.85
CA ARG A 622 -35.14 -14.62 -24.23
C ARG A 622 -35.20 -13.13 -24.62
N GLY A 623 -36.06 -12.34 -23.97
CA GLY A 623 -36.17 -10.89 -24.15
C GLY A 623 -35.16 -10.05 -23.33
N GLY A 624 -34.26 -10.69 -22.58
CA GLY A 624 -33.19 -10.03 -21.81
C GLY A 624 -33.59 -9.60 -20.39
N GLN A 625 -34.87 -9.61 -20.04
CA GLN A 625 -35.34 -9.35 -18.66
C GLN A 625 -34.87 -10.45 -17.71
N GLY A 626 -34.48 -10.07 -16.50
CA GLY A 626 -34.07 -11.00 -15.43
C GLY A 626 -35.17 -11.25 -14.40
N ALA A 627 -35.04 -12.32 -13.62
CA ALA A 627 -35.93 -12.61 -12.48
C ALA A 627 -35.98 -11.45 -11.47
N TRP A 628 -34.88 -10.70 -11.35
CA TRP A 628 -34.67 -9.57 -10.44
C TRP A 628 -35.31 -8.25 -10.91
N ASP A 629 -35.85 -8.17 -12.13
CA ASP A 629 -36.40 -6.93 -12.72
C ASP A 629 -37.90 -6.71 -12.37
N ARG A 630 -38.48 -7.58 -11.54
CA ARG A 630 -39.91 -7.53 -11.13
C ARG A 630 -40.25 -6.25 -10.38
N ASP A 631 -41.51 -5.82 -10.49
CA ASP A 631 -42.00 -4.58 -9.90
C ASP A 631 -43.52 -4.69 -9.66
N PHE A 632 -43.95 -4.47 -8.43
CA PHE A 632 -45.35 -4.59 -7.99
C PHE A 632 -45.81 -3.35 -7.20
N PRO A 633 -47.11 -3.03 -7.18
CA PRO A 633 -47.64 -1.94 -6.38
C PRO A 633 -47.68 -2.37 -4.92
N LEU A 634 -46.65 -2.03 -4.14
CA LEU A 634 -46.52 -2.48 -2.76
C LEU A 634 -47.19 -1.52 -1.79
N ASP A 635 -47.86 -2.07 -0.77
CA ASP A 635 -48.45 -1.29 0.31
C ASP A 635 -47.35 -0.70 1.23
N PRO A 636 -47.34 0.63 1.47
CA PRO A 636 -46.29 1.29 2.23
C PRO A 636 -46.56 1.38 3.73
N TYR A 637 -47.71 0.90 4.23
CA TYR A 637 -48.17 1.18 5.58
C TYR A 637 -47.99 -0.02 6.52
N VAL A 638 -47.80 0.28 7.82
CA VAL A 638 -47.62 -0.75 8.86
C VAL A 638 -48.83 -1.69 8.88
N ARG A 639 -50.04 -1.15 8.81
CA ARG A 639 -51.27 -1.88 8.51
C ARG A 639 -51.66 -1.64 7.06
N LYS A 640 -51.73 -2.71 6.26
CA LYS A 640 -52.10 -2.66 4.83
C LYS A 640 -53.38 -1.83 4.64
N GLY A 641 -53.32 -0.86 3.73
CA GLY A 641 -54.43 0.01 3.33
C GLY A 641 -54.77 1.14 4.31
N ASP A 642 -54.04 1.28 5.43
CA ASP A 642 -54.33 2.27 6.46
C ASP A 642 -53.19 3.29 6.62
N PRO A 643 -53.29 4.46 5.97
CA PRO A 643 -52.29 5.53 6.10
C PRO A 643 -52.08 6.03 7.53
N SER A 644 -53.06 5.88 8.42
CA SER A 644 -52.94 6.31 9.82
C SER A 644 -52.03 5.42 10.66
N SER A 645 -51.67 4.24 10.14
CA SER A 645 -50.79 3.28 10.82
C SER A 645 -49.30 3.64 10.74
N GLY A 646 -48.94 4.66 9.95
CA GLY A 646 -47.55 5.04 9.68
C GLY A 646 -46.92 4.20 8.55
N LEU A 647 -45.73 4.61 8.11
CA LEU A 647 -44.99 3.94 7.05
C LEU A 647 -44.18 2.75 7.59
N ILE A 648 -44.02 1.72 6.76
CA ILE A 648 -43.05 0.64 7.03
C ILE A 648 -41.61 1.18 6.93
N PRO A 649 -40.64 0.55 7.61
CA PRO A 649 -39.24 0.95 7.52
C PRO A 649 -38.73 1.03 6.07
N LEU A 650 -37.78 1.95 5.84
CA LEU A 650 -37.15 2.21 4.54
C LEU A 650 -38.06 2.81 3.45
N VAL A 651 -39.33 3.10 3.77
CA VAL A 651 -40.18 4.01 2.99
C VAL A 651 -40.11 5.39 3.65
N GLN A 652 -39.79 6.42 2.86
CA GLN A 652 -39.58 7.78 3.31
C GLN A 652 -40.87 8.60 3.17
N GLU A 653 -41.07 9.53 4.10
CA GLU A 653 -42.14 10.52 4.03
C GLU A 653 -41.85 11.59 2.96
N GLY A 654 -42.90 12.30 2.54
CA GLY A 654 -42.81 13.47 1.68
C GLY A 654 -43.44 13.29 0.30
N ASP A 655 -43.61 14.43 -0.38
CA ASP A 655 -44.20 14.48 -1.72
C ASP A 655 -43.19 13.98 -2.78
N PRO A 656 -43.66 13.21 -3.79
CA PRO A 656 -42.82 12.80 -4.92
C PRO A 656 -42.22 13.96 -5.71
N GLY A 657 -42.81 15.14 -5.65
CA GLY A 657 -42.47 16.32 -6.43
C GLY A 657 -42.96 16.21 -7.88
N VAL A 658 -42.67 17.21 -8.69
CA VAL A 658 -43.10 17.25 -10.10
C VAL A 658 -42.01 16.66 -11.01
N PRO A 659 -42.33 15.68 -11.88
CA PRO A 659 -41.32 15.10 -12.76
C PRO A 659 -40.63 16.16 -13.64
N GLY A 660 -39.29 16.10 -13.68
CA GLY A 660 -38.45 17.05 -14.40
C GLY A 660 -38.04 18.30 -13.62
N GLU A 661 -38.56 18.53 -12.42
CA GLU A 661 -38.05 19.58 -11.51
C GLU A 661 -36.70 19.18 -10.89
N PRO A 662 -35.84 20.15 -10.52
CA PRO A 662 -34.58 19.85 -9.85
C PRO A 662 -34.82 19.26 -8.45
N ALA A 663 -33.96 18.34 -8.03
CA ALA A 663 -34.00 17.76 -6.68
C ALA A 663 -32.59 17.38 -6.20
N SER A 664 -32.39 17.35 -4.89
CA SER A 664 -31.15 16.85 -4.28
C SER A 664 -31.14 15.31 -4.21
N GLY A 665 -29.98 14.77 -3.85
CA GLY A 665 -29.78 13.34 -3.61
C GLY A 665 -29.04 12.64 -4.74
N VAL A 666 -28.28 11.63 -4.35
CA VAL A 666 -27.53 10.73 -5.25
C VAL A 666 -28.19 9.36 -5.30
N GLN A 667 -27.83 8.58 -6.31
CA GLN A 667 -28.30 7.20 -6.47
C GLN A 667 -28.00 6.33 -5.24
N ALA A 668 -28.88 5.37 -4.94
CA ALA A 668 -28.65 4.41 -3.86
C ALA A 668 -27.37 3.59 -4.06
N TYR A 669 -26.62 3.41 -2.98
CA TYR A 669 -25.44 2.54 -2.93
C TYR A 669 -25.78 1.17 -2.34
N CYS A 670 -24.84 0.23 -2.53
CA CYS A 670 -24.84 -1.10 -1.94
C CYS A 670 -23.39 -1.63 -1.89
N TYR A 671 -23.18 -2.79 -1.28
CA TYR A 671 -21.97 -3.57 -1.52
C TYR A 671 -22.22 -4.55 -2.67
N ARG A 672 -21.21 -4.71 -3.54
CA ARG A 672 -21.12 -5.86 -4.45
C ARG A 672 -20.42 -6.96 -3.69
N LEU A 673 -21.14 -8.04 -3.39
CA LEU A 673 -20.64 -9.08 -2.48
C LEU A 673 -20.02 -10.22 -3.28
N CYS A 674 -18.83 -10.65 -2.89
CA CYS A 674 -18.30 -11.95 -3.27
C CYS A 674 -18.72 -12.97 -2.21
N LEU A 675 -19.55 -13.95 -2.57
CA LEU A 675 -19.99 -15.03 -1.68
C LEU A 675 -19.55 -16.38 -2.21
N THR A 676 -19.37 -17.37 -1.34
CA THR A 676 -18.98 -18.74 -1.72
C THR A 676 -19.96 -19.79 -1.19
N THR A 677 -20.07 -20.90 -1.93
CA THR A 677 -20.77 -22.11 -1.50
C THR A 677 -19.83 -23.21 -1.02
N ASN A 678 -18.51 -23.00 -1.04
CA ASN A 678 -17.53 -23.99 -0.59
C ASN A 678 -17.44 -23.97 0.95
N PRO A 679 -17.84 -25.04 1.67
CA PRO A 679 -17.88 -25.05 3.13
C PRO A 679 -16.50 -24.88 3.78
N ASP A 680 -15.42 -25.33 3.13
CA ASP A 680 -14.05 -25.19 3.65
C ASP A 680 -13.55 -23.74 3.55
N ASN A 681 -14.07 -22.98 2.58
CA ASN A 681 -13.75 -21.58 2.35
C ASN A 681 -14.84 -20.61 2.88
N GLN A 682 -15.79 -21.08 3.70
CA GLN A 682 -16.94 -20.27 4.08
C GLN A 682 -16.84 -19.71 5.51
N ILE A 683 -17.19 -18.43 5.65
CA ILE A 683 -17.47 -17.72 6.91
C ILE A 683 -19.00 -17.50 6.98
N PRO A 684 -19.67 -17.95 8.06
CA PRO A 684 -21.10 -17.71 8.23
C PRO A 684 -21.46 -16.23 8.30
N ILE A 685 -22.54 -15.84 7.61
CA ILE A 685 -23.06 -14.47 7.68
C ILE A 685 -23.93 -14.34 8.94
N THR A 686 -23.51 -13.49 9.87
CA THR A 686 -24.25 -13.20 11.11
C THR A 686 -24.99 -11.87 11.01
N PRO A 687 -26.18 -11.75 11.63
CA PRO A 687 -26.94 -10.51 11.63
C PRO A 687 -26.18 -9.41 12.40
N PRO A 688 -26.49 -8.12 12.15
CA PRO A 688 -25.92 -7.02 12.94
C PRO A 688 -26.46 -7.04 14.39
N GLU A 689 -25.75 -6.38 15.31
CA GLU A 689 -26.14 -6.33 16.74
C GLU A 689 -27.54 -5.74 16.97
N ASN A 690 -27.92 -4.75 16.15
CA ASN A 690 -29.22 -4.08 16.16
C ASN A 690 -30.22 -4.68 15.15
N TYR A 691 -30.11 -5.97 14.85
CA TYR A 691 -30.99 -6.64 13.89
C TYR A 691 -32.47 -6.56 14.30
N ASP A 692 -33.29 -6.05 13.39
CA ASP A 692 -34.75 -6.01 13.50
C ASP A 692 -35.37 -6.57 12.22
N PRO A 693 -36.12 -7.71 12.27
CA PRO A 693 -36.78 -8.26 11.10
C PRO A 693 -37.86 -7.33 10.51
N ALA A 694 -38.45 -6.41 11.29
CA ALA A 694 -39.43 -5.45 10.78
C ALA A 694 -38.84 -4.50 9.73
N ARG A 695 -37.52 -4.29 9.76
CA ARG A 695 -36.79 -3.49 8.76
C ARG A 695 -36.93 -4.04 7.34
N TYR A 696 -37.20 -5.33 7.19
CA TYR A 696 -37.32 -6.02 5.91
C TYR A 696 -38.77 -6.28 5.49
N GLU A 697 -39.76 -5.60 6.08
CA GLU A 697 -41.18 -5.80 5.74
C GLU A 697 -41.48 -5.57 4.24
N LEU A 698 -40.75 -4.67 3.58
CA LEU A 698 -40.87 -4.45 2.14
C LEU A 698 -40.49 -5.69 1.30
N VAL A 699 -39.55 -6.51 1.80
CA VAL A 699 -39.18 -7.82 1.20
C VAL A 699 -40.38 -8.76 1.26
N ILE A 700 -41.10 -8.79 2.38
CA ILE A 700 -42.31 -9.61 2.54
C ILE A 700 -43.42 -9.12 1.63
N ARG A 701 -43.69 -7.80 1.56
CA ARG A 701 -44.69 -7.24 0.64
C ARG A 701 -44.41 -7.61 -0.81
N PHE A 702 -43.15 -7.55 -1.21
CA PHE A 702 -42.73 -7.93 -2.56
C PHE A 702 -42.90 -9.43 -2.82
N LEU A 703 -42.51 -10.26 -1.86
CA LEU A 703 -42.67 -11.71 -1.94
C LEU A 703 -44.15 -12.12 -2.04
N GLU A 704 -45.03 -11.55 -1.20
CA GLU A 704 -46.48 -11.79 -1.25
C GLU A 704 -47.02 -11.47 -2.66
N ALA A 705 -46.63 -10.33 -3.23
CA ALA A 705 -47.04 -9.95 -4.57
C ALA A 705 -46.54 -10.92 -5.67
N CYS A 706 -45.30 -11.42 -5.57
CA CYS A 706 -44.82 -12.48 -6.46
C CYS A 706 -45.67 -13.74 -6.37
N LEU A 707 -46.00 -14.19 -5.15
CA LEU A 707 -46.79 -15.39 -4.93
C LEU A 707 -48.23 -15.24 -5.42
N GLU A 708 -48.85 -14.09 -5.19
CA GLU A 708 -50.19 -13.75 -5.70
C GLU A 708 -50.23 -13.73 -7.24
N ASN A 709 -49.13 -13.34 -7.88
CA ASN A 709 -48.95 -13.39 -9.33
C ASN A 709 -48.70 -14.82 -9.87
N GLY A 710 -48.58 -15.82 -8.98
CA GLY A 710 -48.35 -17.22 -9.34
C GLY A 710 -46.89 -17.60 -9.57
N ASP A 711 -45.95 -16.76 -9.12
CA ASP A 711 -44.52 -17.00 -9.32
C ASP A 711 -43.96 -18.05 -8.34
N GLN A 712 -42.92 -18.76 -8.77
CA GLN A 712 -42.23 -19.75 -7.93
C GLN A 712 -41.11 -19.06 -7.13
N PRO A 713 -41.02 -19.28 -5.79
CA PRO A 713 -40.00 -18.66 -4.95
C PRO A 713 -38.58 -18.80 -5.49
N ASP A 714 -37.82 -17.70 -5.52
CA ASP A 714 -36.48 -17.65 -6.10
C ASP A 714 -35.63 -16.58 -5.40
N LEU A 715 -34.43 -16.93 -4.94
CA LEU A 715 -33.51 -15.98 -4.29
C LEU A 715 -33.15 -14.81 -5.22
N ARG A 716 -33.18 -15.05 -6.54
CA ARG A 716 -32.85 -14.05 -7.57
C ARG A 716 -33.81 -12.87 -7.62
N TRP A 717 -34.91 -12.90 -6.89
CA TRP A 717 -35.80 -11.74 -6.71
C TRP A 717 -35.20 -10.64 -5.83
N PHE A 718 -34.25 -10.99 -4.97
CA PHE A 718 -33.63 -10.08 -4.00
C PHE A 718 -32.17 -9.76 -4.35
N SER A 719 -31.49 -10.67 -5.04
CA SER A 719 -30.12 -10.43 -5.53
C SER A 719 -29.82 -11.24 -6.78
N LYS A 720 -29.26 -10.58 -7.81
CA LYS A 720 -28.64 -11.29 -8.93
C LYS A 720 -27.31 -11.86 -8.44
N TYR A 721 -27.05 -13.14 -8.65
CA TYR A 721 -25.75 -13.73 -8.36
C TYR A 721 -25.15 -14.41 -9.60
N ASP A 722 -23.97 -13.99 -10.02
CA ASP A 722 -23.25 -14.53 -11.18
C ASP A 722 -22.06 -15.38 -10.72
N PRO A 723 -21.82 -16.56 -11.32
CA PRO A 723 -20.70 -17.41 -10.93
C PRO A 723 -19.34 -16.79 -11.26
N LEU A 724 -18.42 -16.95 -10.33
CA LEU A 724 -17.00 -16.62 -10.41
C LEU A 724 -16.16 -17.91 -10.31
N PRO A 725 -14.85 -17.86 -10.60
CA PRO A 725 -13.94 -18.97 -10.34
C PRO A 725 -13.99 -19.45 -8.88
N ASN A 726 -13.54 -20.70 -8.65
CA ASN A 726 -13.36 -21.28 -7.32
C ASN A 726 -14.62 -21.30 -6.43
N GLU A 727 -15.78 -21.62 -7.04
CA GLU A 727 -17.08 -21.73 -6.33
C GLU A 727 -17.49 -20.44 -5.60
N LYS A 728 -17.11 -19.29 -6.15
CA LYS A 728 -17.52 -17.97 -5.70
C LYS A 728 -18.58 -17.36 -6.63
N PHE A 729 -19.24 -16.32 -6.16
CA PHE A 729 -20.36 -15.67 -6.82
C PHE A 729 -20.36 -14.17 -6.55
N ASP A 730 -20.60 -13.36 -7.58
CA ASP A 730 -20.84 -11.92 -7.46
C ASP A 730 -22.32 -11.65 -7.25
N PHE A 731 -22.68 -11.11 -6.08
CA PHE A 731 -24.02 -10.70 -5.71
C PHE A 731 -24.23 -9.20 -5.97
N ASN A 732 -25.20 -8.90 -6.83
CA ASN A 732 -25.69 -7.56 -7.16
C ASN A 732 -27.13 -7.36 -6.64
N THR A 733 -27.56 -6.10 -6.54
CA THR A 733 -28.92 -5.75 -6.12
C THR A 733 -29.99 -6.13 -7.15
N ALA A 734 -31.17 -6.56 -6.67
CA ALA A 734 -32.42 -6.62 -7.44
C ALA A 734 -33.30 -5.37 -7.18
N THR A 735 -34.56 -5.39 -7.66
CA THR A 735 -35.57 -4.33 -7.40
C THR A 735 -35.70 -4.02 -5.90
N ILE A 736 -35.96 -5.03 -5.07
CA ILE A 736 -35.96 -4.92 -3.60
C ILE A 736 -34.82 -5.82 -3.10
N GLY A 737 -33.65 -5.23 -2.87
CA GLY A 737 -32.41 -5.98 -2.61
C GLY A 737 -31.39 -5.18 -1.82
N GLY A 738 -30.11 -5.33 -2.18
CA GLY A 738 -28.96 -4.73 -1.49
C GLY A 738 -28.87 -3.20 -1.54
N ASN A 739 -29.50 -2.54 -2.52
CA ASN A 739 -29.58 -1.08 -2.55
C ASN A 739 -30.33 -0.53 -1.32
N LEU A 740 -29.78 0.53 -0.71
CA LEU A 740 -30.37 1.23 0.43
C LEU A 740 -30.69 2.71 0.09
N PRO A 741 -31.85 3.00 -0.53
CA PRO A 741 -32.18 4.36 -0.99
C PRO A 741 -32.34 5.34 0.17
N GLY A 742 -31.82 6.57 -0.01
CA GLY A 742 -31.78 7.62 1.01
C GLY A 742 -30.52 7.62 1.88
N ALA A 743 -29.96 6.44 2.18
CA ALA A 743 -28.82 6.33 3.09
C ALA A 743 -27.51 6.92 2.52
N SER A 744 -27.41 7.03 1.19
CA SER A 744 -26.21 7.49 0.51
C SER A 744 -26.14 9.02 0.33
N HIS A 745 -27.20 9.77 0.66
CA HIS A 745 -27.31 11.20 0.33
C HIS A 745 -26.22 12.06 0.98
N ALA A 746 -25.81 11.73 2.20
CA ALA A 746 -24.78 12.47 2.92
C ALA A 746 -23.35 12.09 2.51
N TRP A 747 -23.15 10.95 1.83
CA TRP A 747 -21.82 10.40 1.52
C TRP A 747 -20.87 11.41 0.86
N PRO A 748 -21.27 12.17 -0.18
CA PRO A 748 -20.33 13.03 -0.90
C PRO A 748 -19.70 14.09 0.02
N GLU A 749 -20.48 14.73 0.89
CA GLU A 749 -20.00 15.79 1.81
C GLU A 749 -19.58 15.29 3.20
N ALA A 750 -19.71 13.98 3.47
CA ALA A 750 -19.36 13.42 4.76
C ALA A 750 -17.83 13.43 4.98
N SER A 751 -17.42 13.64 6.24
CA SER A 751 -16.04 13.38 6.68
C SER A 751 -15.71 11.89 6.55
N TYR A 752 -14.41 11.53 6.59
CA TYR A 752 -14.01 10.12 6.53
C TYR A 752 -14.67 9.26 7.62
N THR A 753 -14.73 9.76 8.87
CA THR A 753 -15.42 9.06 9.97
C THR A 753 -16.92 8.88 9.70
N ALA A 754 -17.60 9.92 9.19
CA ALA A 754 -19.02 9.80 8.86
C ALA A 754 -19.26 8.86 7.67
N ARG A 755 -18.33 8.78 6.70
CA ARG A 755 -18.39 7.79 5.61
C ARG A 755 -18.23 6.36 6.13
N GLU A 756 -17.34 6.12 7.10
CA GLU A 756 -17.23 4.81 7.75
C GLU A 756 -18.55 4.40 8.43
N GLU A 757 -19.25 5.33 9.07
CA GLU A 757 -20.57 5.08 9.66
C GLU A 757 -21.64 4.75 8.60
N ILE A 758 -21.67 5.50 7.49
CA ILE A 758 -22.58 5.25 6.37
C ILE A 758 -22.27 3.89 5.73
N ALA A 759 -20.99 3.57 5.50
CA ALA A 759 -20.56 2.28 4.95
C ALA A 759 -20.99 1.12 5.86
N ARG A 760 -20.77 1.26 7.17
CA ARG A 760 -21.21 0.27 8.17
C ARG A 760 -22.72 0.10 8.19
N GLU A 761 -23.50 1.15 7.98
CA GLU A 761 -24.95 1.05 7.87
C GLU A 761 -25.39 0.24 6.63
N HIS A 762 -24.71 0.41 5.49
CA HIS A 762 -24.97 -0.40 4.30
C HIS A 762 -24.56 -1.87 4.54
N GLN A 763 -23.44 -2.11 5.23
CA GLN A 763 -23.01 -3.46 5.61
C GLN A 763 -24.02 -4.12 6.56
N ASN A 764 -24.49 -3.41 7.59
CA ASN A 764 -25.50 -3.90 8.54
C ASN A 764 -26.81 -4.25 7.83
N TYR A 765 -27.25 -3.42 6.89
CA TYR A 765 -28.41 -3.71 6.05
C TYR A 765 -28.22 -5.00 5.23
N HIS A 766 -27.06 -5.19 4.59
CA HIS A 766 -26.77 -6.43 3.86
C HIS A 766 -26.75 -7.65 4.80
N ARG A 767 -26.07 -7.57 5.94
CA ARG A 767 -26.02 -8.64 6.95
C ARG A 767 -27.41 -9.07 7.39
N GLY A 768 -28.24 -8.09 7.75
CA GLY A 768 -29.59 -8.38 8.19
C GLY A 768 -30.49 -8.87 7.05
N LEU A 769 -30.34 -8.36 5.81
CA LEU A 769 -31.11 -8.84 4.65
C LEU A 769 -30.82 -10.32 4.35
N LEU A 770 -29.53 -10.70 4.27
CA LEU A 770 -29.14 -12.08 3.97
C LEU A 770 -29.57 -13.03 5.11
N TYR A 771 -29.42 -12.59 6.36
CA TYR A 771 -29.90 -13.34 7.51
C TYR A 771 -31.43 -13.47 7.54
N PHE A 772 -32.17 -12.40 7.21
CA PHE A 772 -33.62 -12.40 7.11
C PHE A 772 -34.11 -13.41 6.06
N LEU A 773 -33.50 -13.38 4.86
CA LEU A 773 -33.80 -14.33 3.79
C LEU A 773 -33.49 -15.79 4.18
N ALA A 774 -32.50 -16.03 5.04
CA ALA A 774 -32.11 -17.37 5.47
C ALA A 774 -32.96 -17.92 6.64
N THR A 775 -33.65 -17.07 7.41
CA THR A 775 -34.19 -17.45 8.74
C THR A 775 -35.63 -17.05 9.02
N ASP A 776 -36.17 -15.97 8.43
CA ASP A 776 -37.52 -15.52 8.78
C ASP A 776 -38.58 -16.51 8.26
N SER A 777 -39.45 -16.98 9.15
CA SER A 777 -40.48 -17.99 8.87
C SER A 777 -41.45 -17.63 7.74
N ARG A 778 -41.56 -16.34 7.38
CA ARG A 778 -42.39 -15.85 6.27
C ARG A 778 -41.70 -16.01 4.91
N ILE A 779 -40.40 -16.27 4.88
CA ILE A 779 -39.65 -16.57 3.66
C ILE A 779 -39.86 -18.05 3.27
N PRO A 780 -40.16 -18.38 2.01
CA PRO A 780 -40.36 -19.76 1.57
C PRO A 780 -39.12 -20.61 1.80
N ALA A 781 -39.32 -21.86 2.23
CA ALA A 781 -38.24 -22.78 2.61
C ALA A 781 -37.18 -22.97 1.50
N GLY A 782 -37.57 -22.95 0.22
CA GLY A 782 -36.63 -23.05 -0.90
C GLY A 782 -35.67 -21.86 -1.00
N VAL A 783 -36.16 -20.64 -0.75
CA VAL A 783 -35.32 -19.42 -0.74
C VAL A 783 -34.41 -19.42 0.48
N GLN A 784 -34.91 -19.82 1.65
CA GLN A 784 -34.08 -19.95 2.86
C GLN A 784 -32.94 -20.95 2.64
N GLU A 785 -33.26 -22.13 2.08
CA GLU A 785 -32.27 -23.17 1.83
C GLU A 785 -31.23 -22.72 0.81
N GLU A 786 -31.67 -22.04 -0.25
CA GLU A 786 -30.76 -21.49 -1.24
C GLU A 786 -29.83 -20.43 -0.62
N MET A 787 -30.36 -19.50 0.17
CA MET A 787 -29.56 -18.47 0.83
C MET A 787 -28.56 -19.07 1.84
N ARG A 788 -28.96 -20.09 2.60
CA ARG A 788 -28.10 -20.77 3.59
C ARG A 788 -26.89 -21.48 2.98
N ARG A 789 -26.88 -21.72 1.67
CA ARG A 789 -25.70 -22.28 0.98
C ARG A 789 -24.55 -21.29 0.87
N PHE A 790 -24.81 -19.99 0.94
CA PHE A 790 -23.81 -18.95 0.73
C PHE A 790 -23.27 -18.40 2.05
N GLY A 791 -21.99 -18.05 2.03
CA GLY A 791 -21.32 -17.31 3.10
C GLY A 791 -20.17 -16.48 2.52
N LEU A 792 -19.49 -15.73 3.39
CA LEU A 792 -18.36 -14.91 2.96
C LEU A 792 -17.14 -15.83 2.74
N PRO A 793 -16.35 -15.64 1.69
CA PRO A 793 -15.13 -16.40 1.46
C PRO A 793 -14.05 -16.09 2.52
N LYS A 794 -13.27 -17.08 2.96
CA LYS A 794 -12.15 -16.87 3.91
C LYS A 794 -10.92 -16.24 3.25
N ASP A 795 -10.83 -16.33 1.93
CA ASP A 795 -9.70 -15.90 1.12
C ASP A 795 -9.92 -14.58 0.37
N GLU A 796 -11.10 -13.96 0.46
CA GLU A 796 -11.30 -12.56 0.01
C GLU A 796 -11.39 -11.64 1.21
N PHE A 797 -10.91 -10.40 1.05
CA PHE A 797 -11.05 -9.35 2.06
C PHE A 797 -10.62 -9.81 3.46
N THR A 798 -9.47 -10.48 3.53
CA THR A 798 -8.99 -11.19 4.73
C THR A 798 -8.76 -10.28 5.92
N ASP A 799 -8.46 -9.00 5.68
CA ASP A 799 -8.27 -7.95 6.67
C ASP A 799 -9.57 -7.22 7.05
N ASN A 800 -10.70 -7.57 6.41
CA ASN A 800 -12.03 -6.99 6.68
C ASN A 800 -13.09 -8.08 6.97
N GLY A 801 -12.66 -9.24 7.48
CA GLY A 801 -13.56 -10.32 7.92
C GLY A 801 -14.42 -10.92 6.79
N GLY A 802 -13.91 -10.93 5.56
CA GLY A 802 -14.61 -11.43 4.38
C GLY A 802 -15.56 -10.42 3.71
N TRP A 803 -15.71 -9.20 4.25
CA TRP A 803 -16.56 -8.16 3.68
C TRP A 803 -15.79 -7.26 2.70
N PRO A 804 -16.38 -6.86 1.57
CA PRO A 804 -15.72 -5.93 0.66
C PRO A 804 -15.35 -4.61 1.32
N HIS A 805 -14.17 -4.08 0.99
CA HIS A 805 -13.67 -2.81 1.53
C HIS A 805 -14.29 -1.57 0.86
N GLN A 806 -14.82 -1.69 -0.36
CA GLN A 806 -15.35 -0.58 -1.15
C GLN A 806 -16.88 -0.62 -1.25
N LEU A 807 -17.53 0.47 -0.86
CA LEU A 807 -18.94 0.68 -1.15
C LEU A 807 -19.12 0.97 -2.65
N TYR A 808 -20.17 0.43 -3.28
CA TYR A 808 -20.43 0.63 -4.71
C TYR A 808 -21.01 2.03 -4.97
N ILE A 809 -20.13 3.01 -5.08
CA ILE A 809 -20.44 4.42 -5.29
C ILE A 809 -20.84 4.63 -6.75
N ARG A 810 -22.10 4.96 -6.95
CA ARG A 810 -22.64 5.19 -8.31
C ARG A 810 -22.53 6.64 -8.74
N GLU A 811 -22.48 7.58 -7.80
CA GLU A 811 -22.49 9.00 -8.10
C GLU A 811 -22.12 9.81 -6.85
N GLY A 812 -20.96 10.46 -6.86
CA GLY A 812 -20.57 11.42 -5.84
C GLY A 812 -20.86 12.86 -6.25
N ARG A 813 -19.91 13.76 -5.98
CA ARG A 813 -19.91 15.09 -6.60
C ARG A 813 -19.74 14.97 -8.11
N ARG A 814 -20.33 15.90 -8.86
CA ARG A 814 -20.07 16.07 -10.30
C ARG A 814 -19.54 17.46 -10.55
N MET A 815 -18.36 17.56 -11.16
CA MET A 815 -17.73 18.84 -11.50
C MET A 815 -18.66 19.68 -12.40
N VAL A 816 -18.58 21.00 -12.31
CA VAL A 816 -19.22 21.91 -13.27
C VAL A 816 -18.12 22.66 -13.99
N SER A 817 -17.89 22.33 -15.26
CA SER A 817 -16.85 22.94 -16.10
C SER A 817 -17.45 23.61 -17.35
N ASP A 818 -16.60 24.05 -18.27
CA ASP A 818 -16.97 24.65 -19.56
C ASP A 818 -17.78 23.69 -20.45
N LEU A 819 -17.60 22.38 -20.26
CA LEU A 819 -18.44 21.35 -20.85
C LEU A 819 -19.08 20.50 -19.76
N VAL A 820 -20.41 20.51 -19.70
CA VAL A 820 -21.20 19.53 -18.95
C VAL A 820 -21.71 18.49 -19.92
N MET A 821 -21.31 17.22 -19.75
CA MET A 821 -21.87 16.12 -20.53
C MET A 821 -23.34 15.91 -20.18
N THR A 822 -24.22 15.75 -21.17
CA THR A 822 -25.68 15.66 -20.98
C THR A 822 -26.30 14.45 -21.67
N GLU A 823 -27.60 14.21 -21.43
CA GLU A 823 -28.41 13.22 -22.14
C GLU A 823 -28.25 13.35 -23.66
N HIS A 824 -28.12 14.58 -24.18
CA HIS A 824 -27.97 14.83 -25.62
C HIS A 824 -26.69 14.19 -26.18
N HIS A 825 -25.60 14.20 -25.42
CA HIS A 825 -24.36 13.54 -25.79
C HIS A 825 -24.51 12.01 -25.75
N THR A 826 -25.06 11.48 -24.65
CA THR A 826 -25.19 10.02 -24.44
C THR A 826 -26.19 9.36 -25.40
N HIS A 827 -27.13 10.13 -25.94
CA HIS A 827 -28.09 9.70 -26.96
C HIS A 827 -27.71 10.15 -28.39
N GLY A 828 -26.51 10.69 -28.59
CA GLY A 828 -25.98 11.04 -29.91
C GLY A 828 -26.71 12.17 -30.63
N ARG A 829 -27.42 13.05 -29.89
CA ARG A 829 -28.04 14.28 -30.41
C ARG A 829 -27.01 15.41 -30.54
N GLU A 830 -26.00 15.36 -29.67
CA GLU A 830 -24.85 16.26 -29.68
C GLU A 830 -23.54 15.45 -29.62
N HIS A 831 -22.45 16.05 -30.08
CA HIS A 831 -21.12 15.43 -30.07
C HIS A 831 -20.16 16.27 -29.24
N ALA A 832 -19.52 15.64 -28.25
CA ALA A 832 -18.50 16.28 -27.46
C ALA A 832 -17.28 16.58 -28.35
N ARG A 833 -16.74 17.80 -28.21
CA ARG A 833 -15.48 18.18 -28.86
C ARG A 833 -14.32 17.48 -28.15
N SER A 834 -13.23 17.27 -28.86
CA SER A 834 -11.97 16.77 -28.30
C SER A 834 -12.13 15.48 -27.46
N PRO A 835 -12.68 14.38 -28.02
CA PRO A 835 -12.94 13.18 -27.26
C PRO A 835 -11.66 12.54 -26.71
N VAL A 836 -11.64 12.23 -25.41
CA VAL A 836 -10.51 11.56 -24.74
C VAL A 836 -10.79 10.10 -24.38
N SER A 837 -12.06 9.69 -24.44
CA SER A 837 -12.52 8.32 -24.23
C SER A 837 -13.90 8.15 -24.83
N ILE A 838 -14.39 6.91 -24.91
CA ILE A 838 -15.71 6.57 -25.48
C ILE A 838 -16.59 5.91 -24.43
N GLY A 839 -17.77 6.47 -24.21
CA GLY A 839 -18.84 5.87 -23.41
C GLY A 839 -19.72 4.95 -24.26
N SER A 840 -20.01 3.75 -23.76
CA SER A 840 -20.73 2.73 -24.52
C SER A 840 -21.80 1.96 -23.73
N TYR A 841 -22.15 2.42 -22.52
CA TYR A 841 -23.27 1.85 -21.77
C TYR A 841 -24.58 2.63 -21.99
N GLY A 842 -25.72 2.03 -21.64
CA GLY A 842 -26.99 2.75 -21.58
C GLY A 842 -27.06 3.69 -20.37
N THR A 843 -28.19 4.36 -20.17
CA THR A 843 -28.46 5.10 -18.93
C THR A 843 -29.00 4.12 -17.89
N ASP A 844 -28.25 3.89 -16.82
CA ASP A 844 -28.68 3.09 -15.66
C ASP A 844 -28.51 3.88 -14.36
N ALA A 845 -29.57 4.60 -13.99
CA ALA A 845 -29.69 5.29 -12.71
C ALA A 845 -30.49 4.42 -11.74
N HIS A 846 -30.01 4.28 -10.51
CA HIS A 846 -30.72 3.62 -9.43
C HIS A 846 -31.62 4.61 -8.68
N GLU A 847 -32.65 4.06 -8.02
CA GLU A 847 -33.55 4.85 -7.18
C GLU A 847 -32.78 5.63 -6.10
N ILE A 848 -33.32 6.78 -5.74
CA ILE A 848 -32.72 7.75 -4.81
C ILE A 848 -33.44 7.70 -3.48
N ARG A 849 -34.75 7.47 -3.54
CA ARG A 849 -35.64 7.29 -2.39
C ARG A 849 -36.84 6.43 -2.77
N ARG A 850 -37.42 5.80 -1.75
CA ARG A 850 -38.71 5.11 -1.83
C ARG A 850 -39.73 5.93 -1.06
N ILE A 851 -40.83 6.30 -1.70
CA ILE A 851 -41.84 7.23 -1.16
C ILE A 851 -43.24 6.72 -1.47
N VAL A 852 -44.26 7.33 -0.86
CA VAL A 852 -45.66 6.99 -1.15
C VAL A 852 -46.21 7.87 -2.25
N LYS A 853 -46.79 7.23 -3.28
CA LYS A 853 -47.60 7.91 -4.30
C LYS A 853 -48.77 7.02 -4.68
N ASP A 854 -49.97 7.59 -4.76
CA ASP A 854 -51.20 6.87 -5.09
C ASP A 854 -51.46 5.65 -4.19
N GLY A 855 -51.07 5.73 -2.92
CA GLY A 855 -51.23 4.65 -1.93
C GLY A 855 -50.24 3.49 -2.07
N VAL A 856 -49.22 3.59 -2.93
CA VAL A 856 -48.24 2.53 -3.16
C VAL A 856 -46.80 3.04 -3.03
N VAL A 857 -45.87 2.14 -2.76
CA VAL A 857 -44.43 2.42 -2.77
C VAL A 857 -43.99 2.78 -4.19
N THR A 858 -43.41 3.96 -4.34
CA THR A 858 -42.86 4.48 -5.59
C THR A 858 -41.36 4.68 -5.46
N ARG A 859 -40.61 4.16 -6.43
CA ARG A 859 -39.15 4.25 -6.51
C ARG A 859 -38.73 5.46 -7.33
N GLU A 860 -38.47 6.56 -6.65
CA GLU A 860 -38.15 7.83 -7.27
C GLU A 860 -36.66 7.84 -7.69
N GLY A 861 -36.36 8.33 -8.90
CA GLY A 861 -35.03 8.41 -9.48
C GLY A 861 -34.59 7.19 -10.30
N LYS A 862 -35.29 6.04 -10.25
CA LYS A 862 -34.91 4.89 -11.09
C LYS A 862 -35.13 5.22 -12.57
N LEU A 863 -34.07 5.05 -13.36
CA LEU A 863 -34.12 5.16 -14.82
C LEU A 863 -33.25 4.08 -15.44
N ALA A 864 -33.83 3.27 -16.34
CA ALA A 864 -33.09 2.28 -17.13
C ALA A 864 -33.48 2.42 -18.60
N ARG A 865 -32.58 2.94 -19.43
CA ARG A 865 -32.80 3.13 -20.87
C ARG A 865 -31.55 2.79 -21.67
N GLY A 866 -31.73 2.11 -22.80
CA GLY A 866 -30.67 2.03 -23.82
C GLY A 866 -30.44 3.41 -24.46
N ARG A 867 -29.42 3.54 -25.30
CA ARG A 867 -29.07 4.82 -25.97
C ARG A 867 -30.01 5.25 -27.10
N GLY A 868 -31.25 4.76 -27.14
CA GLY A 868 -32.20 5.07 -28.23
C GLY A 868 -31.72 4.66 -29.63
N GLY A 869 -30.84 3.65 -29.74
CA GLY A 869 -30.24 3.22 -31.01
C GLY A 869 -28.96 3.96 -31.41
N ALA A 870 -28.54 4.99 -30.66
CA ALA A 870 -27.32 5.74 -30.91
C ALA A 870 -26.04 4.88 -30.77
N PRO A 871 -24.98 5.19 -31.53
CA PRO A 871 -23.66 4.57 -31.33
C PRO A 871 -23.05 4.98 -29.97
N PRO A 872 -21.97 4.34 -29.54
CA PRO A 872 -21.09 4.87 -28.49
C PRO A 872 -20.71 6.34 -28.73
N TYR A 873 -20.52 7.10 -27.66
CA TYR A 873 -20.35 8.55 -27.68
C TYR A 873 -19.00 8.97 -27.09
N GLY A 874 -18.44 10.07 -27.57
CA GLY A 874 -17.19 10.61 -27.03
C GLY A 874 -17.40 11.36 -25.72
N ILE A 875 -16.43 11.25 -24.81
CA ILE A 875 -16.31 12.07 -23.60
C ILE A 875 -15.28 13.15 -23.90
N GLY A 876 -15.70 14.42 -23.85
CA GLY A 876 -14.87 15.55 -24.24
C GLY A 876 -13.81 15.90 -23.19
N TYR A 877 -12.65 16.36 -23.64
CA TYR A 877 -11.56 16.82 -22.78
C TYR A 877 -12.00 17.86 -21.74
N GLN A 878 -12.84 18.81 -22.15
CA GLN A 878 -13.32 19.89 -21.27
C GLN A 878 -14.22 19.38 -20.12
N ALA A 879 -14.72 18.15 -20.20
CA ALA A 879 -15.49 17.55 -19.11
C ALA A 879 -14.61 17.04 -17.97
N ILE A 880 -13.30 16.85 -18.19
CA ILE A 880 -12.36 16.27 -17.21
C ILE A 880 -11.32 17.27 -16.68
N VAL A 881 -11.41 18.54 -17.10
CA VAL A 881 -10.65 19.65 -16.54
C VAL A 881 -11.62 20.67 -15.95
N PRO A 882 -11.30 21.29 -14.81
CA PRO A 882 -12.12 22.38 -14.26
C PRO A 882 -11.97 23.65 -15.09
N GLN A 883 -12.76 24.68 -14.77
CA GLN A 883 -12.54 26.01 -15.34
C GLN A 883 -11.15 26.52 -14.94
N GLN A 884 -10.43 27.15 -15.87
CA GLN A 884 -9.05 27.57 -15.63
C GLN A 884 -8.91 28.54 -14.45
N SER A 885 -9.91 29.42 -14.25
CA SER A 885 -9.94 30.35 -13.11
C SER A 885 -10.09 29.65 -11.76
N GLU A 886 -10.61 28.42 -11.74
CA GLU A 886 -10.77 27.64 -10.52
C GLU A 886 -9.55 26.77 -10.27
N CYS A 887 -9.04 26.03 -11.26
CA CYS A 887 -7.81 25.25 -11.08
C CYS A 887 -7.11 24.97 -12.41
N ASP A 888 -5.82 25.27 -12.54
CA ASP A 888 -5.11 25.16 -13.83
C ASP A 888 -4.17 23.95 -13.94
N ASN A 889 -3.99 23.16 -12.87
CA ASN A 889 -3.14 21.98 -12.84
C ASN A 889 -3.81 20.73 -12.25
N LEU A 890 -5.14 20.62 -12.44
CA LEU A 890 -5.96 19.52 -11.92
C LEU A 890 -6.80 18.86 -13.05
N PHE A 891 -6.86 17.53 -13.04
CA PHE A 891 -7.84 16.74 -13.79
C PHE A 891 -8.82 16.05 -12.85
N VAL A 892 -10.05 15.85 -13.29
CA VAL A 892 -11.11 15.14 -12.54
C VAL A 892 -11.73 14.07 -13.42
N THR A 893 -11.57 12.81 -13.04
CA THR A 893 -11.73 11.69 -13.99
C THR A 893 -12.95 10.79 -13.73
N PHE A 894 -13.33 10.55 -12.47
CA PHE A 894 -14.61 9.90 -12.15
C PHE A 894 -15.71 10.94 -11.93
N ALA A 895 -15.49 11.89 -11.01
CA ALA A 895 -16.37 13.01 -10.68
C ALA A 895 -16.42 14.10 -11.77
N LEU A 896 -16.23 13.70 -13.03
CA LEU A 896 -16.17 14.56 -14.21
C LEU A 896 -17.45 15.37 -14.40
N SER A 897 -17.38 16.36 -15.29
CA SER A 897 -18.50 17.27 -15.52
C SER A 897 -19.60 16.66 -16.37
N ALA A 898 -20.71 16.30 -15.71
CA ALA A 898 -21.89 15.73 -16.34
C ALA A 898 -23.17 16.03 -15.55
N SER A 899 -24.30 16.05 -16.27
CA SER A 899 -25.63 15.98 -15.67
C SER A 899 -25.84 14.62 -14.99
N HIS A 900 -26.74 14.55 -14.02
CA HIS A 900 -27.09 13.30 -13.33
C HIS A 900 -27.45 12.16 -14.31
N THR A 901 -28.22 12.48 -15.35
CA THR A 901 -28.65 11.49 -16.35
C THR A 901 -27.48 10.98 -17.21
N ALA A 902 -26.60 11.89 -17.64
CA ALA A 902 -25.44 11.50 -18.44
C ALA A 902 -24.43 10.69 -17.62
N PHE A 903 -24.21 11.08 -16.36
CA PHE A 903 -23.30 10.39 -15.44
C PHE A 903 -23.68 8.93 -15.24
N ALA A 904 -24.98 8.63 -15.15
CA ALA A 904 -25.51 7.27 -15.05
C ALA A 904 -25.20 6.36 -16.26
N SER A 905 -24.68 6.92 -17.37
CA SER A 905 -24.14 6.17 -18.50
C SER A 905 -22.60 6.18 -18.55
N ILE A 906 -21.97 7.27 -18.12
CA ILE A 906 -20.52 7.51 -18.24
C ILE A 906 -19.71 6.73 -17.19
N ARG A 907 -20.22 6.61 -15.96
CA ARG A 907 -19.51 6.15 -14.74
C ARG A 907 -18.94 4.72 -14.74
N MET A 908 -18.96 3.99 -15.86
CA MET A 908 -18.52 2.59 -15.91
C MET A 908 -17.00 2.48 -15.71
N GLU A 909 -16.54 1.48 -14.97
CA GLU A 909 -15.12 1.29 -14.63
C GLU A 909 -14.18 1.30 -15.85
N PRO A 910 -14.48 0.62 -16.98
CA PRO A 910 -13.58 0.67 -18.14
C PRO A 910 -13.49 2.06 -18.77
N VAL A 911 -14.59 2.83 -18.75
CA VAL A 911 -14.64 4.21 -19.25
C VAL A 911 -13.87 5.12 -18.32
N PHE A 912 -14.00 4.92 -17.01
CA PHE A 912 -13.25 5.63 -16.00
C PHE A 912 -11.74 5.41 -16.18
N MET A 913 -11.28 4.16 -16.29
CA MET A 913 -9.88 3.83 -16.59
C MET A 913 -9.34 4.53 -17.85
N CYS A 914 -10.09 4.47 -18.96
CA CYS A 914 -9.70 5.12 -20.22
C CYS A 914 -9.59 6.65 -20.05
N THR A 915 -10.54 7.23 -19.32
CA THR A 915 -10.57 8.68 -19.07
C THR A 915 -9.39 9.10 -18.19
N SER A 916 -9.03 8.30 -17.18
CA SER A 916 -7.90 8.54 -16.29
C SER A 916 -6.55 8.34 -16.98
N GLN A 917 -6.41 7.36 -17.89
CA GLN A 917 -5.23 7.25 -18.75
C GLN A 917 -5.06 8.52 -19.58
N SER A 918 -6.13 8.99 -20.22
CA SER A 918 -6.08 10.19 -21.05
C SER A 918 -5.74 11.45 -20.26
N ALA A 919 -6.26 11.59 -19.03
CA ALA A 919 -5.90 12.66 -18.11
C ALA A 919 -4.41 12.64 -17.74
N ALA A 920 -3.84 11.46 -17.46
CA ALA A 920 -2.42 11.32 -17.16
C ALA A 920 -1.53 11.72 -18.34
N THR A 921 -1.88 11.30 -19.55
CA THR A 921 -1.17 11.72 -20.76
C THR A 921 -1.24 13.23 -20.95
N ALA A 922 -2.41 13.84 -20.76
CA ALA A 922 -2.58 15.28 -20.84
C ALA A 922 -1.78 16.03 -19.76
N ALA A 923 -1.77 15.54 -18.53
CA ALA A 923 -0.98 16.09 -17.43
C ALA A 923 0.52 16.09 -17.75
N CYS A 924 1.03 15.00 -18.32
CA CYS A 924 2.44 14.90 -18.71
C CYS A 924 2.80 15.92 -19.80
N LEU A 925 1.98 16.03 -20.84
CA LEU A 925 2.20 16.97 -21.95
C LEU A 925 2.06 18.42 -21.50
N ALA A 926 1.08 18.74 -20.65
CA ALA A 926 0.92 20.07 -20.08
C ALA A 926 2.10 20.45 -19.18
N LEU A 927 2.64 19.49 -18.41
CA LEU A 927 3.81 19.70 -17.56
C LEU A 927 5.07 19.96 -18.39
N GLU A 928 5.26 19.23 -19.49
CA GLU A 928 6.36 19.45 -20.44
C GLU A 928 6.28 20.80 -21.14
N GLY A 929 5.06 21.22 -21.50
CA GLY A 929 4.81 22.53 -22.10
C GLY A 929 4.76 23.69 -21.10
N ASN A 930 4.78 23.41 -19.79
CA ASN A 930 4.51 24.38 -18.72
C ASN A 930 3.20 25.17 -18.96
N LEU A 931 2.13 24.43 -19.32
CA LEU A 931 0.83 24.97 -19.69
C LEU A 931 -0.21 24.71 -18.59
N PRO A 932 -1.18 25.64 -18.40
CA PRO A 932 -2.47 25.30 -17.82
C PRO A 932 -3.09 24.11 -18.55
N VAL A 933 -3.70 23.18 -17.83
CA VAL A 933 -4.26 21.95 -18.42
C VAL A 933 -5.35 22.27 -19.46
N GLN A 934 -6.05 23.39 -19.32
CA GLN A 934 -7.08 23.85 -20.26
C GLN A 934 -6.50 24.31 -21.61
N GLN A 935 -5.21 24.65 -21.68
CA GLN A 935 -4.56 25.23 -22.86
C GLN A 935 -3.77 24.20 -23.68
N LEU A 936 -3.79 22.92 -23.28
CA LEU A 936 -3.14 21.85 -24.05
C LEU A 936 -3.81 21.71 -25.43
N ALA A 937 -2.98 21.71 -26.48
CA ALA A 937 -3.45 21.51 -27.85
C ALA A 937 -3.97 20.07 -28.03
N TYR A 938 -5.25 19.93 -28.38
CA TYR A 938 -5.89 18.62 -28.47
C TYR A 938 -5.26 17.71 -29.53
N ASP A 939 -4.75 18.23 -30.64
CA ASP A 939 -4.12 17.39 -31.68
C ASP A 939 -2.87 16.67 -31.17
N GLN A 940 -2.08 17.34 -30.32
CA GLN A 940 -0.91 16.74 -29.67
C GLN A 940 -1.34 15.62 -28.70
N LEU A 941 -2.38 15.88 -27.90
CA LEU A 941 -2.94 14.87 -27.00
C LEU A 941 -3.47 13.67 -27.79
N LYS A 942 -4.29 13.92 -28.80
CA LYS A 942 -4.91 12.92 -29.66
C LYS A 942 -3.87 11.99 -30.29
N GLU A 943 -2.79 12.54 -30.85
CA GLU A 943 -1.70 11.75 -31.44
C GLU A 943 -1.12 10.77 -30.43
N LYS A 944 -0.79 11.25 -29.22
CA LYS A 944 -0.23 10.42 -28.16
C LYS A 944 -1.22 9.36 -27.67
N LEU A 945 -2.49 9.71 -27.47
CA LEU A 945 -3.52 8.77 -27.05
C LEU A 945 -3.70 7.63 -28.07
N LEU A 946 -3.75 7.95 -29.36
CA LEU A 946 -3.84 6.94 -30.42
C LEU A 946 -2.60 6.04 -30.46
N ALA A 947 -1.40 6.60 -30.25
CA ALA A 947 -0.16 5.83 -30.15
C ALA A 947 -0.16 4.87 -28.95
N ASP A 948 -0.78 5.26 -27.84
CA ASP A 948 -0.95 4.44 -26.64
C ASP A 948 -2.17 3.49 -26.73
N GLY A 949 -2.80 3.38 -27.90
CA GLY A 949 -3.88 2.44 -28.18
C GLY A 949 -5.25 2.84 -27.61
N GLN A 950 -5.46 4.11 -27.23
CA GLN A 950 -6.78 4.62 -26.86
C GLN A 950 -7.75 4.65 -28.07
N ILE A 951 -9.02 4.40 -27.78
CA ILE A 951 -10.11 4.55 -28.76
C ILE A 951 -10.78 5.92 -28.53
N LEU A 952 -10.78 6.78 -29.55
CA LEU A 952 -11.30 8.15 -29.48
C LEU A 952 -12.49 8.41 -30.42
N SER A 953 -12.81 7.44 -31.27
CA SER A 953 -13.98 7.48 -32.15
C SER A 953 -14.49 6.06 -32.37
N PHE A 954 -15.78 5.94 -32.67
CA PHE A 954 -16.41 4.65 -32.94
C PHE A 954 -17.20 4.71 -34.25
N GLN A 955 -16.84 3.86 -35.21
CA GLN A 955 -17.61 3.65 -36.43
C GLN A 955 -18.27 2.27 -36.38
N ARG A 956 -19.57 2.19 -36.67
CA ARG A 956 -20.21 0.89 -36.86
C ARG A 956 -19.64 0.28 -38.13
N GLN A 957 -19.10 -0.94 -38.03
CA GLN A 957 -18.89 -1.76 -39.22
C GLN A 957 -20.25 -1.97 -39.88
N GLU A 958 -20.38 -1.57 -41.15
CA GLU A 958 -21.55 -1.90 -41.95
C GLU A 958 -21.71 -3.42 -42.00
N LYS A 959 -22.95 -3.89 -41.84
CA LYS A 959 -23.28 -5.31 -41.81
C LYS A 959 -23.28 -5.92 -43.21
#